data_AF-A0A1C5P737-F1
#
_entry.id   AF-A0A1C5P737-F1
#
_cell.length_a   1.000
_cell.length_b   1.000
_cell.length_c   1.000
_cell.angle_alpha   90.00
_cell.angle_beta   90.00
_cell.angle_gamma   90.00
#
_symmetry.space_group_name_H-M   'P 1'
#
loop_
_entity.id
_entity.type
_entity.pdbx_description
1 polymer ?
#
loop_
_entity_poly.entity_id
_entity_poly.type
_entity_poly.pdbx_seq_one_letter_code
_entity_poly.pdbx_strand_id
1 'polypeptide(L)'
;MKRINYYLAMLIFIVGIFLNDTLICRAAEAVPEESNFTNLIVFVRFAGEDEFINKEYEETSVRKITDNSYNTAYYNVADYFQTVSSGKLRMNSVYLFDGGNSLTLSHSRGYYAKYSEDNQEGYPDTSEKYGRMYELKVDWSNAVMAAIAAGNPISGYDGTTQYSYEDLDKNGDGIIDAITIIYKNTTQTNISVQWGDPLWDYQDYTGLVTINTGTRTLNSGEYAQLTNGYEKAPGDSNGYLYKDANGNAIVSLGKVVHETAHIFGLGDLYNPKSQSPVYFMSVMGKPLSPVPQLISVKEQEALGWLGDENIPTLRADGEYTLTALGSGDSSAIVGYKMDIPEKNKTLYLEYRDFTGNGNPYDSQTKKLYKADGSQVDGINLQSGLVCYLVDTGTRFPSNMNYSGPKWNYEVLGGTYDTKSDAAVTVDKEIWITGQISISVTEIENHELTFRITGISGEHVHTGGEATCSAKAICTVCHQEYGEYNPGNHKNTELRGVKEATSTETGYTGDLYCKDCGEKLQTGTVIQKMTPSIIDGKDARIDVTANESAVFRSNAALVDFVRVELDGKELTQDTDYTVKEGSTIISLTPQFLKTLTPGTHTIGIVSATGTAETDFTVISKTTPTASPSPTATPAATATPTLPTPAVVPTPTQQPATTSSSLATTSTKEPTGTTGSSSPEKPMEAVVTTPVPTAAPQPNTPALVVMSDADASQTTSETPDQTVELQPTELPESMASDPKEPGQTEEKEESGEENTGWITVVIVLGGGVIAGAIAWMLWKKSR
;
A
#
# COMPACT_ATOMS: atom_id res chain seq x y z
N MET A 1 44.22 47.81 -17.04
CA MET A 1 44.68 46.41 -16.81
C MET A 1 44.67 46.08 -15.32
N LYS A 2 45.80 45.96 -14.59
CA LYS A 2 45.82 45.32 -13.22
C LYS A 2 44.67 45.65 -12.24
N ARG A 3 44.19 46.90 -12.11
CA ARG A 3 43.01 47.21 -11.27
C ARG A 3 41.67 46.64 -11.80
N ILE A 4 41.49 46.57 -13.11
CA ILE A 4 40.28 46.02 -13.76
C ILE A 4 40.20 44.51 -13.49
N ASN A 5 41.31 43.78 -13.63
CA ASN A 5 41.37 42.35 -13.30
C ASN A 5 41.04 42.07 -11.82
N TYR A 6 41.36 43.00 -10.91
CA TYR A 6 41.04 42.85 -9.48
C TYR A 6 39.54 43.00 -9.20
N TYR A 7 38.87 43.99 -9.82
CA TYR A 7 37.42 44.11 -9.76
C TYR A 7 36.71 42.97 -10.48
N LEU A 8 37.24 42.48 -11.60
CA LEU A 8 36.68 41.33 -12.32
C LEU A 8 36.80 40.03 -11.50
N ALA A 9 37.95 39.78 -10.86
CA ALA A 9 38.14 38.64 -9.97
C ALA A 9 37.26 38.74 -8.70
N MET A 10 37.12 39.94 -8.13
CA MET A 10 36.21 40.18 -7.01
C MET A 10 34.74 40.01 -7.41
N LEU A 11 34.35 40.42 -8.62
CA LEU A 11 33.02 40.17 -9.16
C LEU A 11 32.78 38.67 -9.36
N ILE A 12 33.74 37.94 -9.93
CA ILE A 12 33.67 36.47 -10.09
C ILE A 12 33.61 35.76 -8.73
N PHE A 13 34.30 36.24 -7.69
CA PHE A 13 34.25 35.65 -6.35
C PHE A 13 32.93 35.93 -5.62
N ILE A 14 32.39 37.14 -5.77
CA ILE A 14 31.06 37.50 -5.22
C ILE A 14 29.94 36.76 -5.97
N VAL A 15 30.01 36.71 -7.29
CA VAL A 15 29.10 35.91 -8.12
C VAL A 15 29.27 34.41 -7.82
N GLY A 16 30.47 33.93 -7.49
CA GLY A 16 30.71 32.55 -7.05
C GLY A 16 30.06 32.22 -5.71
N ILE A 17 30.08 33.13 -4.74
CA ILE A 17 29.37 32.95 -3.46
C ILE A 17 27.86 32.97 -3.68
N PHE A 18 27.32 33.98 -4.39
CA PHE A 18 25.89 34.03 -4.71
C PHE A 18 25.43 32.87 -5.62
N LEU A 19 26.29 32.34 -6.50
CA LEU A 19 26.00 31.13 -7.27
C LEU A 19 26.03 29.87 -6.40
N ASN A 20 26.95 29.72 -5.45
CA ASN A 20 26.93 28.56 -4.56
C ASN A 20 25.66 28.53 -3.69
N ASP A 21 25.28 29.67 -3.09
CA ASP A 21 24.02 29.78 -2.34
C ASP A 21 22.77 29.57 -3.24
N THR A 22 22.86 29.84 -4.55
CA THR A 22 21.77 29.60 -5.53
C THR A 22 21.96 28.33 -6.39
N LEU A 23 22.94 27.47 -6.07
CA LEU A 23 23.13 26.15 -6.69
C LEU A 23 22.58 25.02 -5.80
N ILE A 24 22.40 25.27 -4.50
CA ILE A 24 21.69 24.36 -3.58
C ILE A 24 20.20 24.74 -3.49
N CYS A 25 19.83 26.01 -3.70
CA CYS A 25 18.45 26.34 -4.03
C CYS A 25 18.11 25.84 -5.45
N ARG A 26 17.25 24.81 -5.57
CA ARG A 26 16.59 24.49 -6.86
C ARG A 26 15.95 25.78 -7.41
N ALA A 27 16.48 26.28 -8.52
CA ALA A 27 15.95 27.46 -9.17
C ALA A 27 14.49 27.22 -9.59
N ALA A 28 13.65 28.23 -9.43
CA ALA A 28 12.25 28.22 -9.83
C ALA A 28 12.10 28.35 -11.37
N GLU A 29 12.68 27.40 -12.12
CA GLU A 29 12.50 27.27 -13.57
C GLU A 29 12.67 25.82 -14.07
N ALA A 30 12.35 24.84 -13.22
CA ALA A 30 11.83 23.57 -13.73
C ALA A 30 10.37 23.80 -14.14
N VAL A 31 10.00 23.41 -15.37
CA VAL A 31 8.61 23.00 -15.60
C VAL A 31 8.35 21.85 -14.63
N PRO A 32 7.32 21.89 -13.77
CA PRO A 32 7.06 20.78 -12.87
C PRO A 32 6.83 19.52 -13.70
N GLU A 33 7.71 18.52 -13.56
CA GLU A 33 7.48 17.22 -14.18
C GLU A 33 6.13 16.69 -13.71
N GLU A 34 5.26 16.32 -14.66
CA GLU A 34 3.88 15.95 -14.34
C GLU A 34 3.83 14.86 -13.26
N SER A 35 2.83 14.98 -12.37
CA SER A 35 2.67 14.08 -11.25
C SER A 35 2.36 12.67 -11.75
N ASN A 36 3.17 11.70 -11.30
CA ASN A 36 3.02 10.29 -11.63
C ASN A 36 2.33 9.50 -10.51
N PHE A 37 1.71 10.21 -9.56
CA PHE A 37 0.88 9.66 -8.49
C PHE A 37 -0.10 10.74 -8.01
N THR A 38 -1.34 10.36 -7.71
CA THR A 38 -2.39 11.29 -7.26
C THR A 38 -3.01 10.86 -5.93
N ASN A 39 -3.02 11.75 -4.94
CA ASN A 39 -3.72 11.52 -3.67
C ASN A 39 -5.10 12.21 -3.68
N LEU A 40 -6.18 11.45 -3.58
CA LEU A 40 -7.53 11.99 -3.46
C LEU A 40 -7.84 12.32 -2.00
N ILE A 41 -7.76 13.60 -1.65
CA ILE A 41 -8.16 14.09 -0.33
C ILE A 41 -9.68 14.34 -0.30
N VAL A 42 -10.34 13.72 0.67
CA VAL A 42 -11.78 13.85 0.90
C VAL A 42 -12.01 14.39 2.31
N PHE A 43 -12.58 15.59 2.42
CA PHE A 43 -13.01 16.13 3.71
C PHE A 43 -14.37 15.57 4.11
N VAL A 44 -14.48 15.04 5.32
CA VAL A 44 -15.65 14.32 5.81
C VAL A 44 -16.14 14.87 7.15
N ARG A 45 -17.45 15.02 7.29
CA ARG A 45 -18.13 15.31 8.57
C ARG A 45 -19.20 14.26 8.86
N PHE A 46 -19.54 14.07 10.12
CA PHE A 46 -20.59 13.14 10.53
C PHE A 46 -21.98 13.77 10.46
N ALA A 47 -23.03 12.94 10.46
CA ALA A 47 -24.41 13.41 10.45
C ALA A 47 -24.70 14.34 11.63
N GLY A 48 -25.24 15.53 11.35
CA GLY A 48 -25.56 16.55 12.35
C GLY A 48 -24.40 17.49 12.71
N GLU A 49 -23.21 17.35 12.14
CA GLU A 49 -22.10 18.28 12.35
C GLU A 49 -22.14 19.47 11.38
N ASP A 50 -21.75 20.67 11.83
CA ASP A 50 -21.55 21.83 10.96
C ASP A 50 -20.41 21.65 9.94
N GLU A 51 -20.41 22.46 8.88
CA GLU A 51 -19.26 22.62 7.97
C GLU A 51 -18.00 23.12 8.69
N PHE A 52 -16.83 22.70 8.21
CA PHE A 52 -15.52 23.03 8.79
C PHE A 52 -14.45 23.42 7.75
N ILE A 53 -14.53 23.01 6.47
CA ILE A 53 -13.41 23.18 5.52
C ILE A 53 -13.11 24.65 5.18
N ASN A 54 -14.11 25.51 5.35
CA ASN A 54 -14.04 26.96 5.15
C ASN A 54 -13.85 27.74 6.47
N LYS A 55 -13.74 27.07 7.62
CA LYS A 55 -13.41 27.72 8.89
C LYS A 55 -11.93 28.11 8.88
N GLU A 56 -11.64 29.33 9.34
CA GLU A 56 -10.30 29.90 9.33
C GLU A 56 -9.62 29.76 10.68
N TYR A 57 -8.33 29.40 10.63
CA TYR A 57 -7.40 29.37 11.75
C TYR A 57 -6.08 29.97 11.26
N GLU A 58 -5.41 30.81 12.05
CA GLU A 58 -4.22 31.54 11.59
C GLU A 58 -4.43 32.27 10.24
N GLU A 59 -5.58 32.95 10.10
CA GLU A 59 -6.03 33.65 8.88
C GLU A 59 -6.12 32.75 7.62
N THR A 60 -6.14 31.42 7.80
CA THR A 60 -6.10 30.42 6.73
C THR A 60 -7.25 29.41 6.87
N SER A 61 -8.04 29.22 5.80
CA SER A 61 -9.11 28.19 5.80
C SER A 61 -8.55 26.77 5.91
N VAL A 62 -9.24 25.86 6.63
CA VAL A 62 -8.83 24.44 6.80
C VAL A 62 -8.37 23.79 5.50
N ARG A 63 -9.15 23.93 4.41
CA ARG A 63 -8.78 23.34 3.10
C ARG A 63 -7.44 23.85 2.55
N LYS A 64 -7.08 25.12 2.82
CA LYS A 64 -5.76 25.67 2.44
C LYS A 64 -4.66 25.28 3.44
N ILE A 65 -4.96 25.08 4.72
CA ILE A 65 -3.99 24.48 5.66
C ILE A 65 -3.61 23.07 5.16
N THR A 66 -4.59 22.28 4.72
CA THR A 66 -4.34 20.96 4.12
C THR A 66 -3.54 21.05 2.81
N ASP A 67 -3.92 21.91 1.87
CA ASP A 67 -3.17 22.09 0.61
C ASP A 67 -1.74 22.59 0.83
N ASN A 68 -1.52 23.45 1.81
CA ASN A 68 -0.17 23.82 2.26
C ASN A 68 0.60 22.58 2.76
N SER A 69 0.00 21.77 3.63
CA SER A 69 0.63 20.56 4.19
C SER A 69 0.89 19.45 3.17
N TYR A 70 0.08 19.33 2.12
CA TYR A 70 0.21 18.24 1.14
C TYR A 70 0.94 18.65 -0.14
N ASN A 71 0.77 19.89 -0.61
CA ASN A 71 1.21 20.35 -1.93
C ASN A 71 2.17 21.56 -1.90
N THR A 72 1.89 22.63 -1.12
CA THR A 72 2.46 23.96 -1.44
C THR A 72 3.35 24.66 -0.39
N ALA A 73 3.47 24.17 0.85
CA ALA A 73 4.39 24.79 1.83
C ALA A 73 5.84 24.31 1.65
N TYR A 74 6.81 25.04 2.21
CA TYR A 74 8.24 24.70 2.17
C TYR A 74 8.55 23.30 2.75
N TYR A 75 7.72 22.83 3.69
CA TYR A 75 7.66 21.44 4.08
C TYR A 75 6.26 20.93 3.71
N ASN A 76 6.16 19.87 2.92
CA ASN A 76 4.87 19.26 2.55
C ASN A 76 5.03 17.76 2.22
N VAL A 77 3.91 17.03 2.17
CA VAL A 77 3.90 15.57 1.93
C VAL A 77 4.47 15.22 0.54
N ALA A 78 4.09 15.92 -0.53
CA ALA A 78 4.56 15.62 -1.88
C ALA A 78 6.07 15.83 -2.05
N ASP A 79 6.63 16.90 -1.47
CA ASP A 79 8.08 17.20 -1.50
C ASP A 79 8.89 16.25 -0.60
N TYR A 80 8.37 15.82 0.55
CA TYR A 80 8.98 14.74 1.34
C TYR A 80 9.10 13.46 0.51
N PHE A 81 8.03 13.03 -0.15
CA PHE A 81 8.04 11.81 -0.96
C PHE A 81 8.81 11.96 -2.29
N GLN A 82 8.87 13.16 -2.88
CA GLN A 82 9.81 13.43 -3.98
C GLN A 82 11.27 13.33 -3.52
N THR A 83 11.56 13.79 -2.29
CA THR A 83 12.90 13.72 -1.68
C THR A 83 13.33 12.27 -1.40
N VAL A 84 12.55 11.48 -0.66
CA VAL A 84 12.94 10.10 -0.29
C VAL A 84 12.87 9.10 -1.45
N SER A 85 12.27 9.48 -2.59
CA SER A 85 12.24 8.67 -3.81
C SER A 85 13.28 9.09 -4.86
N SER A 86 14.12 10.09 -4.57
CA SER A 86 15.03 10.73 -5.54
C SER A 86 14.32 11.11 -6.85
N GLY A 87 13.11 11.67 -6.74
CA GLY A 87 12.28 12.11 -7.88
C GLY A 87 11.43 11.01 -8.55
N LYS A 88 11.57 9.74 -8.16
CA LYS A 88 10.80 8.61 -8.74
C LYS A 88 9.29 8.70 -8.43
N LEU A 89 8.92 9.29 -7.29
CA LEU A 89 7.54 9.58 -6.89
C LEU A 89 7.30 11.10 -6.91
N ARG A 90 6.29 11.55 -7.64
CA ARG A 90 5.85 12.94 -7.73
C ARG A 90 4.35 13.00 -7.50
N MET A 91 3.98 13.18 -6.25
CA MET A 91 2.59 13.25 -5.80
C MET A 91 1.95 14.60 -6.15
N ASN A 92 0.68 14.59 -6.51
CA ASN A 92 -0.22 15.75 -6.48
C ASN A 92 -1.46 15.39 -5.64
N SER A 93 -1.85 16.23 -4.68
CA SER A 93 -3.06 15.99 -3.88
C SER A 93 -4.22 16.82 -4.42
N VAL A 94 -5.31 16.13 -4.78
CA VAL A 94 -6.53 16.70 -5.38
C VAL A 94 -7.73 16.46 -4.48
N TYR A 95 -8.81 17.21 -4.68
CA TYR A 95 -9.92 17.31 -3.72
C TYR A 95 -11.26 16.96 -4.35
N LEU A 96 -12.04 16.13 -3.65
CA LEU A 96 -13.48 15.95 -3.90
C LEU A 96 -14.28 16.72 -2.85
N PHE A 97 -15.25 17.51 -3.31
CA PHE A 97 -16.18 18.28 -2.49
C PHE A 97 -17.63 17.96 -2.88
N ASP A 98 -18.59 18.15 -1.99
CA ASP A 98 -20.01 18.12 -2.35
C ASP A 98 -20.56 19.55 -2.45
N GLY A 99 -20.78 20.04 -3.67
CA GLY A 99 -21.19 21.43 -3.93
C GLY A 99 -20.23 22.49 -3.38
N GLY A 100 -18.95 22.15 -3.18
CA GLY A 100 -17.94 23.01 -2.52
C GLY A 100 -17.88 22.90 -0.99
N ASN A 101 -18.54 21.90 -0.39
CA ASN A 101 -18.55 21.58 1.03
C ASN A 101 -17.85 20.24 1.33
N SER A 102 -17.72 19.90 2.62
CA SER A 102 -17.33 18.56 3.05
C SER A 102 -18.41 17.51 2.73
N LEU A 103 -17.98 16.29 2.44
CA LEU A 103 -18.89 15.15 2.31
C LEU A 103 -19.47 14.81 3.69
N THR A 104 -20.73 14.42 3.71
CA THR A 104 -21.48 14.17 4.96
C THR A 104 -21.84 12.69 5.05
N LEU A 105 -21.42 12.05 6.14
CA LEU A 105 -21.76 10.64 6.41
C LEU A 105 -23.22 10.48 6.83
N SER A 106 -23.76 9.28 6.65
CA SER A 106 -25.13 8.93 7.02
C SER A 106 -25.31 8.78 8.54
N HIS A 107 -24.25 8.41 9.26
CA HIS A 107 -24.26 8.25 10.72
C HIS A 107 -23.57 9.40 11.48
N SER A 108 -23.97 9.56 12.74
CA SER A 108 -23.39 10.47 13.75
C SER A 108 -21.99 10.03 14.18
N ARG A 109 -21.22 10.93 14.80
CA ARG A 109 -19.87 10.60 15.31
C ARG A 109 -19.93 9.61 16.48
N GLY A 110 -20.91 9.75 17.37
CA GLY A 110 -21.04 8.91 18.56
C GLY A 110 -21.31 7.44 18.22
N TYR A 111 -22.04 7.17 17.13
CA TYR A 111 -22.28 5.85 16.57
C TYR A 111 -20.98 5.06 16.29
N TYR A 112 -19.95 5.75 15.78
CA TYR A 112 -18.62 5.19 15.50
C TYR A 112 -17.63 5.32 16.67
N ALA A 113 -18.06 5.90 17.79
CA ALA A 113 -17.29 5.97 19.02
C ALA A 113 -17.74 4.90 20.02
N LYS A 114 -16.95 4.69 21.07
CA LYS A 114 -17.24 3.73 22.14
C LYS A 114 -18.49 4.14 22.95
N TYR A 115 -19.30 3.17 23.35
CA TYR A 115 -20.44 3.39 24.24
C TYR A 115 -20.00 4.00 25.59
N SER A 116 -20.75 4.98 26.08
CA SER A 116 -20.65 5.50 27.46
C SER A 116 -22.03 5.98 27.94
N GLU A 117 -22.16 6.37 29.22
CA GLU A 117 -23.42 6.97 29.72
C GLU A 117 -23.79 8.26 28.95
N ASP A 118 -22.77 9.00 28.49
CA ASP A 118 -22.88 10.21 27.68
C ASP A 118 -22.84 9.95 26.14
N ASN A 119 -22.62 8.71 25.70
CA ASN A 119 -22.62 8.30 24.29
C ASN A 119 -23.35 6.95 24.11
N GLN A 120 -24.69 6.99 24.20
CA GLN A 120 -25.53 5.79 24.21
C GLN A 120 -25.76 5.17 22.82
N GLU A 121 -25.30 5.80 21.74
CA GLU A 121 -25.34 5.28 20.36
C GLU A 121 -24.06 4.53 19.94
N GLY A 122 -23.00 4.61 20.74
CA GLY A 122 -21.70 4.00 20.45
C GLY A 122 -21.66 2.48 20.61
N TYR A 123 -20.58 1.84 20.15
CA TYR A 123 -20.43 0.38 20.23
C TYR A 123 -20.19 -0.09 21.69
N PRO A 124 -20.91 -1.11 22.18
CA PRO A 124 -20.79 -1.61 23.54
C PRO A 124 -19.57 -2.53 23.73
N ASP A 125 -19.10 -3.22 22.68
CA ASP A 125 -18.05 -4.23 22.78
C ASP A 125 -17.13 -4.28 21.55
N THR A 126 -16.08 -5.10 21.65
CA THR A 126 -15.04 -5.28 20.62
C THR A 126 -15.54 -5.90 19.32
N SER A 127 -16.61 -6.70 19.34
CA SER A 127 -17.21 -7.28 18.14
C SER A 127 -17.98 -6.22 17.35
N GLU A 128 -18.80 -5.41 18.03
CA GLU A 128 -19.49 -4.30 17.38
C GLU A 128 -18.53 -3.18 16.96
N LYS A 129 -17.41 -2.99 17.68
CA LYS A 129 -16.30 -2.10 17.26
C LYS A 129 -15.79 -2.43 15.85
N TYR A 130 -15.49 -3.70 15.56
CA TYR A 130 -15.02 -4.09 14.23
C TYR A 130 -16.12 -3.98 13.17
N GLY A 131 -17.40 -4.18 13.55
CA GLY A 131 -18.56 -3.83 12.72
C GLY A 131 -18.55 -2.35 12.34
N ARG A 132 -18.48 -1.45 13.33
CA ARG A 132 -18.41 0.00 13.15
C ARG A 132 -17.22 0.46 12.30
N MET A 133 -16.08 -0.20 12.42
CA MET A 133 -14.88 0.08 11.60
C MET A 133 -15.13 -0.21 10.12
N TYR A 134 -15.82 -1.32 9.80
CA TYR A 134 -16.25 -1.62 8.44
C TYR A 134 -17.40 -0.71 7.97
N GLU A 135 -18.39 -0.43 8.83
CA GLU A 135 -19.53 0.45 8.54
C GLU A 135 -19.07 1.90 8.26
N LEU A 136 -18.04 2.41 8.94
CA LEU A 136 -17.44 3.72 8.67
C LEU A 136 -16.79 3.76 7.27
N LYS A 137 -16.02 2.71 6.95
CA LYS A 137 -15.41 2.50 5.64
C LYS A 137 -16.46 2.42 4.51
N VAL A 138 -17.60 1.77 4.76
CA VAL A 138 -18.74 1.73 3.84
C VAL A 138 -19.42 3.10 3.69
N ASP A 139 -19.65 3.83 4.78
CA ASP A 139 -20.35 5.13 4.76
C ASP A 139 -19.56 6.18 3.95
N TRP A 140 -18.26 6.36 4.25
CA TRP A 140 -17.46 7.32 3.47
C TRP A 140 -17.29 6.90 2.01
N SER A 141 -17.18 5.59 1.72
CA SER A 141 -17.12 5.10 0.34
C SER A 141 -18.42 5.40 -0.43
N ASN A 142 -19.57 5.23 0.21
CA ASN A 142 -20.87 5.59 -0.34
C ASN A 142 -21.00 7.10 -0.56
N ALA A 143 -20.53 7.92 0.38
CA ALA A 143 -20.54 9.38 0.24
C ALA A 143 -19.66 9.84 -0.95
N VAL A 144 -18.48 9.25 -1.15
CA VAL A 144 -17.60 9.52 -2.30
C VAL A 144 -18.29 9.14 -3.62
N MET A 145 -18.85 7.94 -3.70
CA MET A 145 -19.58 7.49 -4.90
C MET A 145 -20.82 8.36 -5.17
N ALA A 146 -21.54 8.80 -4.13
CA ALA A 146 -22.70 9.68 -4.27
C ALA A 146 -22.32 11.08 -4.79
N ALA A 147 -21.24 11.67 -4.28
CA ALA A 147 -20.74 12.97 -4.75
C ALA A 147 -20.31 12.90 -6.23
N ILE A 148 -19.62 11.83 -6.63
CA ILE A 148 -19.21 11.56 -8.02
C ILE A 148 -20.44 11.33 -8.92
N ALA A 149 -21.44 10.56 -8.47
CA ALA A 149 -22.68 10.32 -9.19
C ALA A 149 -23.56 11.58 -9.34
N ALA A 150 -23.45 12.53 -8.41
CA ALA A 150 -24.05 13.86 -8.52
C ALA A 150 -23.31 14.78 -9.52
N GLY A 151 -22.13 14.37 -10.01
CA GLY A 151 -21.32 15.12 -10.96
C GLY A 151 -20.38 16.15 -10.32
N ASN A 152 -20.08 16.05 -9.02
CA ASN A 152 -19.07 16.88 -8.37
C ASN A 152 -17.67 16.48 -8.89
N PRO A 153 -16.93 17.37 -9.57
CA PRO A 153 -15.62 17.05 -10.12
C PRO A 153 -14.52 17.02 -9.05
N ILE A 154 -13.40 16.38 -9.36
CA ILE A 154 -12.16 16.52 -8.57
C ILE A 154 -11.39 17.77 -8.99
N SER A 155 -10.82 18.48 -8.02
CA SER A 155 -10.32 19.84 -8.20
C SER A 155 -9.13 20.19 -7.32
N GLY A 156 -8.54 21.38 -7.52
CA GLY A 156 -7.68 22.02 -6.52
C GLY A 156 -8.47 22.50 -5.29
N TYR A 157 -7.80 22.83 -4.20
CA TYR A 157 -8.45 23.14 -2.90
C TYR A 157 -9.50 24.27 -2.94
N ASP A 158 -9.39 25.18 -3.90
CA ASP A 158 -10.31 26.31 -4.11
C ASP A 158 -11.36 26.09 -5.22
N GLY A 159 -11.28 24.96 -5.93
CA GLY A 159 -12.13 24.62 -7.07
C GLY A 159 -11.76 25.30 -8.40
N THR A 160 -10.66 26.05 -8.48
CA THR A 160 -10.28 26.79 -9.71
C THR A 160 -9.69 25.88 -10.79
N THR A 161 -8.78 24.99 -10.41
CA THR A 161 -8.25 23.91 -11.28
C THR A 161 -9.14 22.68 -11.16
N GLN A 162 -9.42 22.02 -12.29
CA GLN A 162 -10.30 20.85 -12.41
C GLN A 162 -9.54 19.72 -13.11
N TYR A 163 -9.71 18.49 -12.64
CA TYR A 163 -8.98 17.30 -13.13
C TYR A 163 -9.94 16.22 -13.66
N SER A 164 -9.43 15.28 -14.47
CA SER A 164 -10.20 14.10 -14.91
C SER A 164 -10.21 13.05 -13.81
N TYR A 165 -11.29 12.27 -13.65
CA TYR A 165 -11.22 11.09 -12.76
C TYR A 165 -10.14 10.08 -13.21
N GLU A 166 -9.70 10.11 -14.46
CA GLU A 166 -8.55 9.34 -14.96
C GLU A 166 -7.21 9.78 -14.35
N ASP A 167 -7.11 11.01 -13.84
CA ASP A 167 -5.91 11.49 -13.14
C ASP A 167 -5.71 10.83 -11.77
N LEU A 168 -6.68 10.06 -11.26
CA LEU A 168 -6.59 9.29 -10.01
C LEU A 168 -5.80 7.98 -10.14
N ASP A 169 -5.47 7.57 -11.37
CA ASP A 169 -4.78 6.32 -11.73
C ASP A 169 -3.63 6.69 -12.67
N LYS A 170 -2.54 7.25 -12.10
CA LYS A 170 -1.40 7.73 -12.89
C LYS A 170 -0.51 6.61 -13.41
N ASN A 171 -0.51 5.45 -12.74
CA ASN A 171 0.26 4.29 -13.18
C ASN A 171 -0.45 3.51 -14.32
N GLY A 172 -1.78 3.58 -14.40
CA GLY A 172 -2.63 2.99 -15.42
C GLY A 172 -3.18 1.60 -15.12
N ASP A 173 -3.06 1.05 -13.90
CA ASP A 173 -3.45 -0.31 -13.52
C ASP A 173 -4.94 -0.50 -13.17
N GLY A 174 -5.69 0.59 -12.98
CA GLY A 174 -7.12 0.56 -12.64
C GLY A 174 -7.43 0.64 -11.14
N ILE A 175 -6.42 0.87 -10.30
CA ILE A 175 -6.55 1.24 -8.90
C ILE A 175 -6.36 2.76 -8.75
N ILE A 176 -7.06 3.37 -7.78
CA ILE A 176 -6.84 4.77 -7.39
C ILE A 176 -5.53 4.83 -6.60
N ASP A 177 -4.56 5.60 -7.09
CA ASP A 177 -3.20 5.76 -6.56
C ASP A 177 -3.17 5.91 -5.03
N ALA A 178 -3.96 6.83 -4.46
CA ALA A 178 -4.23 6.95 -3.03
C ALA A 178 -5.56 7.65 -2.73
N ILE A 179 -6.15 7.33 -1.58
CA ILE A 179 -7.25 8.10 -0.97
C ILE A 179 -6.84 8.51 0.46
N THR A 180 -7.09 9.77 0.81
CA THR A 180 -6.92 10.30 2.17
C THR A 180 -8.23 10.87 2.69
N ILE A 181 -8.80 10.23 3.71
CA ILE A 181 -10.03 10.70 4.38
C ILE A 181 -9.65 11.62 5.55
N ILE A 182 -10.07 12.88 5.50
CA ILE A 182 -9.84 13.85 6.58
C ILE A 182 -11.16 14.15 7.27
N TYR A 183 -11.35 13.54 8.45
CA TYR A 183 -12.49 13.82 9.30
C TYR A 183 -12.38 15.21 9.95
N LYS A 184 -13.53 15.87 10.11
CA LYS A 184 -13.68 17.03 10.99
C LYS A 184 -13.14 16.70 12.39
N ASN A 185 -12.44 17.63 13.03
CA ASN A 185 -11.99 17.47 14.41
C ASN A 185 -13.19 17.45 15.38
N THR A 186 -13.17 16.55 16.36
CA THR A 186 -14.18 16.57 17.42
C THR A 186 -13.94 17.72 18.39
N THR A 187 -15.02 18.36 18.82
CA THR A 187 -15.06 19.25 19.99
C THR A 187 -15.99 18.70 21.07
N GLN A 188 -16.39 17.42 20.96
CA GLN A 188 -17.35 16.74 21.83
C GLN A 188 -16.61 16.03 22.96
N THR A 189 -16.77 16.51 24.20
CA THR A 189 -16.06 16.00 25.39
C THR A 189 -16.56 14.65 25.90
N ASN A 190 -17.70 14.16 25.39
CA ASN A 190 -18.26 12.84 25.69
C ASN A 190 -17.72 11.72 24.77
N ILE A 191 -16.91 12.06 23.76
CA ILE A 191 -16.26 11.08 22.87
C ILE A 191 -14.77 11.02 23.16
N SER A 192 -14.31 9.84 23.55
CA SER A 192 -12.89 9.46 23.59
C SER A 192 -12.61 8.49 22.45
N VAL A 193 -11.41 8.55 21.89
CA VAL A 193 -10.93 7.67 20.81
C VAL A 193 -9.58 7.10 21.24
N GLN A 194 -9.45 5.77 21.21
CA GLN A 194 -8.26 5.04 21.65
C GLN A 194 -7.65 4.25 20.48
N TRP A 195 -6.44 3.72 20.66
CA TRP A 195 -5.74 2.98 19.62
C TRP A 195 -6.58 1.79 19.11
N GLY A 196 -6.80 1.75 17.79
CA GLY A 196 -7.63 0.74 17.13
C GLY A 196 -9.15 0.92 17.32
N ASP A 197 -9.64 2.08 17.75
CA ASP A 197 -11.06 2.45 17.62
C ASP A 197 -11.39 2.92 16.18
N PRO A 198 -12.65 2.87 15.72
CA PRO A 198 -13.01 3.19 14.33
C PRO A 198 -12.62 4.60 13.88
N LEU A 199 -12.63 5.55 14.82
CA LEU A 199 -12.28 6.97 14.62
C LEU A 199 -10.79 7.27 14.86
N TRP A 200 -9.96 6.27 15.14
CA TRP A 200 -8.52 6.42 15.27
C TRP A 200 -7.89 6.69 13.89
N ASP A 201 -6.70 7.30 13.87
CA ASP A 201 -5.96 7.54 12.64
C ASP A 201 -5.22 6.26 12.22
N TYR A 202 -5.44 5.77 11.00
CA TYR A 202 -4.78 4.57 10.48
C TYR A 202 -4.87 4.47 8.94
N GLN A 203 -4.06 3.55 8.38
CA GLN A 203 -4.16 3.06 7.01
C GLN A 203 -4.83 1.68 6.95
N ASP A 204 -5.67 1.45 5.94
CA ASP A 204 -6.35 0.17 5.68
C ASP A 204 -6.66 0.04 4.16
N TYR A 205 -7.10 -1.13 3.71
CA TYR A 205 -7.49 -1.41 2.32
C TYR A 205 -9.00 -1.29 2.12
N THR A 206 -9.42 -0.77 0.96
CA THR A 206 -10.83 -0.75 0.56
C THR A 206 -11.01 -0.90 -0.94
N GLY A 207 -11.81 -1.88 -1.37
CA GLY A 207 -12.26 -2.01 -2.77
C GLY A 207 -13.68 -1.46 -2.99
N LEU A 208 -14.16 -0.55 -2.13
CA LEU A 208 -15.57 -0.14 -2.08
C LEU A 208 -15.91 1.13 -2.88
N VAL A 209 -14.94 1.95 -3.26
CA VAL A 209 -15.17 3.07 -4.19
C VAL A 209 -14.87 2.59 -5.60
N THR A 210 -15.88 2.62 -6.48
CA THR A 210 -15.73 2.29 -7.90
C THR A 210 -16.13 3.50 -8.76
N ILE A 211 -15.21 3.97 -9.60
CA ILE A 211 -15.41 5.13 -10.49
C ILE A 211 -15.32 4.67 -11.94
N ASN A 212 -16.38 4.89 -12.72
CA ASN A 212 -16.37 4.61 -14.16
C ASN A 212 -16.05 5.89 -14.93
N THR A 213 -14.90 5.94 -15.60
CA THR A 213 -14.45 7.11 -16.38
C THR A 213 -15.03 7.14 -17.80
N GLY A 214 -15.72 6.08 -18.21
CA GLY A 214 -16.15 5.83 -19.59
C GLY A 214 -15.09 5.10 -20.44
N THR A 215 -13.80 5.19 -20.09
CA THR A 215 -12.71 4.44 -20.74
C THR A 215 -12.27 3.24 -19.91
N ARG A 216 -12.27 3.37 -18.57
CA ARG A 216 -11.89 2.36 -17.59
C ARG A 216 -12.79 2.42 -16.36
N THR A 217 -12.71 1.37 -15.55
CA THR A 217 -13.24 1.36 -14.18
C THR A 217 -12.06 1.46 -13.23
N LEU A 218 -12.04 2.50 -12.40
CA LEU A 218 -11.12 2.63 -11.28
C LEU A 218 -11.76 2.05 -10.02
N ASN A 219 -10.95 1.43 -9.16
CA ASN A 219 -11.35 0.99 -7.84
C ASN A 219 -10.41 1.57 -6.79
N SER A 220 -10.88 1.85 -5.59
CA SER A 220 -10.00 2.16 -4.46
C SER A 220 -9.07 0.99 -4.12
N GLY A 221 -7.92 1.31 -3.51
CA GLY A 221 -6.98 0.34 -2.95
C GLY A 221 -6.68 0.68 -1.49
N GLU A 222 -5.40 0.94 -1.17
CA GLU A 222 -4.99 1.43 0.15
C GLU A 222 -5.50 2.87 0.38
N TYR A 223 -5.96 3.18 1.59
CA TYR A 223 -6.34 4.53 2.01
C TYR A 223 -5.86 4.84 3.42
N ALA A 224 -5.58 6.12 3.68
CA ALA A 224 -5.36 6.62 5.04
C ALA A 224 -6.60 7.37 5.54
N GLN A 225 -6.91 7.28 6.83
CA GLN A 225 -7.91 8.12 7.50
C GLN A 225 -7.32 8.90 8.68
N LEU A 226 -7.72 10.17 8.79
CA LEU A 226 -7.03 11.19 9.58
C LEU A 226 -8.00 12.17 10.26
N THR A 227 -7.71 12.52 11.51
CA THR A 227 -8.30 13.65 12.22
C THR A 227 -7.20 14.66 12.55
N ASN A 228 -7.28 15.87 12.00
CA ASN A 228 -6.25 16.91 12.22
C ASN A 228 -6.69 17.94 13.27
N GLY A 229 -5.76 18.34 14.14
CA GLY A 229 -5.95 19.47 15.05
C GLY A 229 -5.79 20.79 14.29
N TYR A 230 -6.74 21.70 14.49
CA TYR A 230 -6.68 23.07 13.97
C TYR A 230 -6.90 24.15 15.05
N GLU A 231 -7.32 23.74 16.26
CA GLU A 231 -7.63 24.63 17.37
C GLU A 231 -6.58 24.56 18.47
N LYS A 232 -6.31 25.71 19.08
CA LYS A 232 -5.41 25.79 20.24
C LYS A 232 -6.10 25.26 21.50
N ALA A 233 -5.59 24.17 22.07
CA ALA A 233 -6.06 23.68 23.35
C ALA A 233 -5.75 24.68 24.49
N PRO A 234 -6.61 24.84 25.51
CA PRO A 234 -6.38 25.76 26.61
C PRO A 234 -5.09 25.43 27.39
N GLY A 235 -4.13 26.34 27.38
CA GLY A 235 -2.83 26.16 28.05
C GLY A 235 -1.72 25.57 27.17
N ASP A 236 -2.02 25.11 25.96
CA ASP A 236 -1.00 24.55 25.07
C ASP A 236 0.03 25.61 24.60
N SER A 237 1.30 25.24 24.65
CA SER A 237 2.45 26.03 24.21
C SER A 237 3.20 25.38 23.04
N ASN A 238 2.80 24.18 22.64
CA ASN A 238 3.22 23.54 21.41
C ASN A 238 2.27 23.92 20.27
N GLY A 239 2.67 23.62 19.02
CA GLY A 239 1.91 24.03 17.85
C GLY A 239 0.76 23.07 17.54
N TYR A 240 -0.47 23.54 17.72
CA TYR A 240 -1.67 23.02 17.08
C TYR A 240 -1.58 23.20 15.55
N LEU A 241 -1.03 24.35 15.13
CA LEU A 241 -0.65 24.68 13.76
C LEU A 241 0.75 25.33 13.76
N TYR A 242 1.43 25.23 12.62
CA TYR A 242 2.75 25.79 12.38
C TYR A 242 2.75 26.64 11.11
N LYS A 243 3.73 27.53 10.96
CA LYS A 243 3.94 28.36 9.77
C LYS A 243 5.33 28.10 9.19
N ASP A 244 5.43 27.92 7.88
CA ASP A 244 6.72 27.86 7.20
C ASP A 244 7.41 29.24 7.12
N ALA A 245 8.62 29.30 6.55
CA ALA A 245 9.36 30.55 6.37
C ALA A 245 8.68 31.57 5.42
N ASN A 246 7.64 31.18 4.68
CA ASN A 246 6.83 32.05 3.83
C ASN A 246 5.52 32.49 4.53
N GLY A 247 5.22 31.96 5.72
CA GLY A 247 3.98 32.19 6.47
C GLY A 247 2.85 31.21 6.18
N ASN A 248 3.06 30.17 5.36
CA ASN A 248 2.03 29.18 5.05
C ASN A 248 1.68 28.36 6.30
N ALA A 249 0.42 28.45 6.76
CA ALA A 249 -0.06 27.63 7.86
C ALA A 249 -0.20 26.16 7.45
N ILE A 250 0.35 25.24 8.26
CA ILE A 250 0.33 23.78 8.07
C ILE A 250 0.00 23.05 9.38
N VAL A 251 -0.53 21.82 9.26
CA VAL A 251 -0.57 20.85 10.37
C VAL A 251 0.80 20.24 10.61
N SER A 252 0.98 19.54 11.74
CA SER A 252 2.16 18.70 11.98
C SER A 252 2.30 17.63 10.89
N LEU A 253 3.40 17.67 10.12
CA LEU A 253 3.65 16.72 9.03
C LEU A 253 4.01 15.33 9.56
N GLY A 254 4.54 15.25 10.79
CA GLY A 254 5.03 13.99 11.38
C GLY A 254 4.01 12.85 11.33
N LYS A 255 2.73 13.14 11.56
CA LYS A 255 1.64 12.15 11.43
C LYS A 255 1.23 11.93 9.97
N VAL A 256 0.92 12.99 9.22
CA VAL A 256 0.37 12.81 7.86
C VAL A 256 1.36 12.15 6.89
N VAL A 257 2.66 12.34 7.09
CA VAL A 257 3.72 11.61 6.35
C VAL A 257 3.80 10.13 6.78
N HIS A 258 3.64 9.82 8.07
CA HIS A 258 3.62 8.45 8.60
C HIS A 258 2.46 7.63 8.01
N GLU A 259 1.23 8.17 8.08
CA GLU A 259 0.05 7.51 7.54
C GLU A 259 0.09 7.40 6.00
N THR A 260 0.67 8.39 5.31
CA THR A 260 0.90 8.31 3.86
C THR A 260 1.99 7.28 3.51
N ALA A 261 2.97 7.03 4.38
CA ALA A 261 3.99 6.01 4.16
C ALA A 261 3.43 4.58 4.26
N HIS A 262 2.39 4.36 5.07
CA HIS A 262 1.65 3.09 5.09
C HIS A 262 0.93 2.80 3.77
N ILE A 263 0.45 3.82 3.03
CA ILE A 263 -0.17 3.63 1.70
C ILE A 263 0.82 2.97 0.71
N PHE A 264 2.12 3.23 0.88
CA PHE A 264 3.18 2.58 0.09
C PHE A 264 3.62 1.21 0.64
N GLY A 265 3.02 0.72 1.73
CA GLY A 265 3.29 -0.57 2.35
C GLY A 265 4.41 -0.59 3.39
N LEU A 266 4.89 0.58 3.87
CA LEU A 266 5.82 0.62 5.01
C LEU A 266 5.08 0.27 6.31
N GLY A 267 5.70 -0.54 7.17
CA GLY A 267 5.15 -0.95 8.47
C GLY A 267 5.76 -0.18 9.64
N ASP A 268 5.04 -0.14 10.76
CA ASP A 268 5.46 0.53 11.98
C ASP A 268 6.76 -0.05 12.54
N LEU A 269 7.71 0.81 12.88
CA LEU A 269 8.97 0.42 13.51
C LEU A 269 8.94 0.63 15.04
N TYR A 270 7.76 0.85 15.61
CA TYR A 270 7.45 0.80 17.04
C TYR A 270 6.55 -0.40 17.39
N ASN A 271 6.34 -0.65 18.69
CA ASN A 271 5.44 -1.69 19.21
C ASN A 271 4.20 -1.09 19.93
N PRO A 272 3.23 -1.88 20.40
CA PRO A 272 1.99 -1.39 21.03
C PRO A 272 2.19 -0.71 22.40
N LYS A 273 3.44 -0.54 22.85
CA LYS A 273 3.84 0.27 24.01
C LYS A 273 4.56 1.57 23.59
N SER A 274 4.48 1.91 22.30
CA SER A 274 5.17 3.04 21.64
C SER A 274 6.69 3.02 21.82
N GLN A 275 7.28 1.83 21.99
CA GLN A 275 8.73 1.64 22.04
C GLN A 275 9.24 1.34 20.63
N SER A 276 10.26 2.08 20.17
CA SER A 276 10.95 1.83 18.91
C SER A 276 12.46 1.74 19.16
N PRO A 277 13.16 0.73 18.61
CA PRO A 277 14.62 0.68 18.56
C PRO A 277 15.22 1.49 17.40
N VAL A 278 14.38 2.08 16.54
CA VAL A 278 14.76 2.93 15.39
C VAL A 278 14.52 4.40 15.71
N TYR A 279 13.37 4.70 16.35
CA TYR A 279 13.01 6.00 16.91
C TYR A 279 13.20 7.13 15.89
N PHE A 280 14.12 8.09 16.11
CA PHE A 280 14.30 9.24 15.22
C PHE A 280 14.92 8.91 13.85
N MET A 281 15.44 7.71 13.65
CA MET A 281 16.15 7.36 12.40
C MET A 281 15.18 7.00 11.25
N SER A 282 13.87 6.89 11.50
CA SER A 282 12.82 6.88 10.48
C SER A 282 11.53 7.51 11.01
N VAL A 283 10.74 8.15 10.14
CA VAL A 283 9.35 8.56 10.46
C VAL A 283 8.48 7.38 10.89
N MET A 284 8.76 6.16 10.42
CA MET A 284 8.06 4.94 10.83
C MET A 284 8.50 4.45 12.23
N GLY A 285 9.64 4.95 12.74
CA GLY A 285 10.13 4.73 14.10
C GLY A 285 9.41 5.58 15.12
N LYS A 286 9.57 6.91 15.05
CA LYS A 286 8.79 7.86 15.88
C LYS A 286 8.85 9.33 15.38
N PRO A 287 7.72 9.92 14.96
CA PRO A 287 7.66 11.36 14.67
C PRO A 287 7.40 12.17 15.95
N LEU A 288 8.44 12.76 16.56
CA LEU A 288 8.25 13.82 17.59
C LEU A 288 8.50 15.24 17.08
N SER A 289 9.13 15.41 15.91
CA SER A 289 9.22 16.73 15.27
C SER A 289 8.00 16.96 14.38
N PRO A 290 7.46 18.21 14.33
CA PRO A 290 6.44 18.58 13.34
C PRO A 290 6.88 18.42 11.89
N VAL A 291 8.20 18.35 11.63
CA VAL A 291 8.78 17.95 10.34
C VAL A 291 9.56 16.66 10.56
N PRO A 292 9.09 15.50 10.07
CA PRO A 292 9.72 14.22 10.33
C PRO A 292 11.09 14.08 9.65
N GLN A 293 11.87 13.11 10.13
CA GLN A 293 13.12 12.69 9.53
C GLN A 293 12.83 11.81 8.29
N LEU A 294 13.80 11.66 7.40
CA LEU A 294 13.67 10.78 6.23
C LEU A 294 13.47 9.31 6.66
N ILE A 295 12.72 8.53 5.87
CA ILE A 295 12.79 7.05 5.90
C ILE A 295 14.20 6.60 5.47
N SER A 296 14.65 5.48 6.03
CA SER A 296 15.97 4.89 5.77
C SER A 296 16.15 4.36 4.34
N VAL A 297 17.39 4.04 3.98
CA VAL A 297 17.72 3.29 2.75
C VAL A 297 17.05 1.92 2.68
N LYS A 298 16.75 1.27 3.81
CA LYS A 298 16.04 -0.02 3.84
C LYS A 298 14.59 0.13 3.40
N GLU A 299 13.92 1.17 3.90
CA GLU A 299 12.55 1.48 3.56
C GLU A 299 12.45 1.93 2.09
N GLN A 300 13.40 2.75 1.63
CA GLN A 300 13.48 3.16 0.21
C GLN A 300 13.79 1.97 -0.73
N GLU A 301 14.62 1.00 -0.32
CA GLU A 301 14.81 -0.27 -1.05
C GLU A 301 13.52 -1.10 -1.12
N ALA A 302 12.80 -1.23 0.00
CA ALA A 302 11.56 -2.01 0.05
C ALA A 302 10.50 -1.50 -0.94
N LEU A 303 10.51 -0.18 -1.19
CA LEU A 303 9.68 0.54 -2.14
C LEU A 303 10.21 0.53 -3.59
N GLY A 304 11.42 0.00 -3.83
CA GLY A 304 12.08 0.03 -5.15
C GLY A 304 12.63 1.41 -5.54
N TRP A 305 12.73 2.34 -4.59
CA TRP A 305 13.27 3.69 -4.82
C TRP A 305 14.80 3.72 -4.81
N LEU A 306 15.45 2.75 -4.14
CA LEU A 306 16.89 2.48 -4.27
C LEU A 306 17.13 1.05 -4.78
N GLY A 307 18.17 0.87 -5.59
CA GLY A 307 18.63 -0.43 -6.10
C GLY A 307 20.07 -0.76 -5.68
N ASP A 308 20.60 -1.90 -6.13
CA ASP A 308 21.98 -2.33 -5.87
C ASP A 308 23.04 -1.32 -6.36
N GLU A 309 22.67 -0.45 -7.30
CA GLU A 309 23.45 0.69 -7.78
C GLU A 309 23.60 1.82 -6.74
N ASN A 310 22.60 2.01 -5.85
CA ASN A 310 22.61 3.03 -4.80
C ASN A 310 23.02 2.49 -3.43
N ILE A 311 22.77 1.20 -3.19
CA ILE A 311 23.06 0.47 -1.94
C ILE A 311 23.79 -0.85 -2.19
N PRO A 312 25.01 -0.81 -2.76
CA PRO A 312 25.78 -2.00 -3.10
C PRO A 312 26.09 -2.89 -1.89
N THR A 313 26.16 -4.21 -2.14
CA THR A 313 26.50 -5.20 -1.12
C THR A 313 27.99 -5.16 -0.77
N LEU A 314 28.32 -5.00 0.52
CA LEU A 314 29.69 -5.16 1.03
C LEU A 314 30.08 -6.65 1.04
N ARG A 315 31.31 -6.96 0.61
CA ARG A 315 31.82 -8.34 0.49
C ARG A 315 33.28 -8.52 0.94
N ALA A 316 33.94 -7.46 1.37
CA ALA A 316 35.35 -7.49 1.77
C ALA A 316 35.69 -6.34 2.73
N ASP A 317 36.76 -6.51 3.50
CA ASP A 317 37.40 -5.44 4.27
C ASP A 317 37.90 -4.33 3.33
N GLY A 318 37.71 -3.07 3.70
CA GLY A 318 38.05 -1.95 2.83
C GLY A 318 37.60 -0.59 3.34
N GLU A 319 37.83 0.43 2.51
CA GLU A 319 37.32 1.79 2.71
C GLU A 319 36.29 2.11 1.62
N TYR A 320 35.21 2.76 2.04
CA TYR A 320 33.96 2.91 1.30
C TYR A 320 33.38 4.30 1.59
N THR A 321 32.76 4.93 0.59
CA THR A 321 32.25 6.30 0.67
C THR A 321 30.78 6.33 0.22
N LEU A 322 29.97 7.11 0.92
CA LEU A 322 28.57 7.35 0.57
C LEU A 322 28.19 8.82 0.75
N THR A 323 27.24 9.30 -0.05
CA THR A 323 26.62 10.61 0.08
C THR A 323 25.53 10.59 1.14
N ALA A 324 25.25 11.73 1.78
CA ALA A 324 24.16 11.88 2.73
C ALA A 324 22.80 11.56 2.11
N LEU A 325 21.93 10.92 2.89
CA LEU A 325 20.60 10.50 2.44
C LEU A 325 19.73 11.72 2.06
N GLY A 326 18.97 11.60 0.97
CA GLY A 326 18.12 12.69 0.47
C GLY A 326 18.90 13.85 -0.16
N SER A 327 20.12 13.63 -0.66
CA SER A 327 20.91 14.61 -1.44
C SER A 327 20.28 14.99 -2.79
N GLY A 328 19.38 14.14 -3.31
CA GLY A 328 18.69 14.34 -4.60
C GLY A 328 19.43 13.77 -5.82
N ASP A 329 20.67 13.29 -5.67
CA ASP A 329 21.37 12.58 -6.74
C ASP A 329 20.91 11.11 -6.79
N SER A 330 20.05 10.80 -7.77
CA SER A 330 19.55 9.44 -8.02
C SER A 330 20.63 8.42 -8.43
N SER A 331 21.84 8.87 -8.77
CA SER A 331 22.99 8.02 -9.14
C SER A 331 24.02 7.85 -8.01
N ALA A 332 23.85 8.54 -6.88
CA ALA A 332 24.75 8.44 -5.74
C ALA A 332 24.64 7.09 -5.02
N ILE A 333 25.76 6.66 -4.43
CA ILE A 333 25.78 5.64 -3.39
C ILE A 333 25.36 6.34 -2.09
N VAL A 334 24.14 6.08 -1.62
CA VAL A 334 23.57 6.68 -0.39
C VAL A 334 23.60 5.72 0.80
N GLY A 335 24.03 4.47 0.57
CA GLY A 335 24.15 3.46 1.60
C GLY A 335 24.91 2.22 1.14
N TYR A 336 24.99 1.24 2.03
CA TYR A 336 25.56 -0.08 1.77
C TYR A 336 24.76 -1.14 2.54
N LYS A 337 24.77 -2.39 2.07
CA LYS A 337 24.12 -3.52 2.76
C LYS A 337 25.01 -4.75 2.88
N MET A 338 24.77 -5.60 3.87
CA MET A 338 25.52 -6.84 4.08
C MET A 338 24.73 -7.84 4.92
N ASP A 339 24.67 -9.11 4.51
CA ASP A 339 24.07 -10.15 5.35
C ASP A 339 25.01 -10.55 6.51
N ILE A 340 24.41 -10.87 7.65
CA ILE A 340 25.05 -11.36 8.87
C ILE A 340 24.32 -12.65 9.29
N PRO A 341 24.67 -13.81 8.71
CA PRO A 341 23.95 -15.06 8.94
C PRO A 341 23.93 -15.51 10.41
N GLU A 342 25.00 -15.23 11.17
CA GLU A 342 25.08 -15.54 12.61
C GLU A 342 23.99 -14.83 13.47
N LYS A 343 23.39 -13.76 12.97
CA LYS A 343 22.29 -13.02 13.61
C LYS A 343 20.94 -13.24 12.93
N ASN A 344 20.90 -13.86 11.75
CA ASN A 344 19.78 -13.80 10.80
C ASN A 344 19.36 -12.33 10.49
N LYS A 345 20.35 -11.44 10.36
CA LYS A 345 20.15 -10.01 10.10
C LYS A 345 20.86 -9.59 8.82
N THR A 346 20.26 -8.67 8.08
CA THR A 346 20.95 -7.87 7.07
C THR A 346 21.26 -6.50 7.68
N LEU A 347 22.54 -6.11 7.65
CA LEU A 347 23.04 -4.79 7.98
C LEU A 347 22.71 -3.83 6.84
N TYR A 348 22.21 -2.64 7.18
CA TYR A 348 22.18 -1.49 6.27
C TYR A 348 22.95 -0.33 6.92
N LEU A 349 23.66 0.42 6.09
CA LEU A 349 24.48 1.57 6.44
C LEU A 349 24.02 2.77 5.62
N GLU A 350 23.84 3.93 6.25
CA GLU A 350 23.56 5.19 5.55
C GLU A 350 24.18 6.36 6.31
N TYR A 351 24.39 7.49 5.63
CA TYR A 351 24.88 8.72 6.23
C TYR A 351 23.72 9.68 6.45
N ARG A 352 23.47 10.04 7.71
CA ARG A 352 22.50 11.07 8.08
C ARG A 352 23.24 12.34 8.49
N ASP A 353 22.98 13.42 7.77
CA ASP A 353 23.54 14.74 8.05
C ASP A 353 22.45 15.68 8.58
N PHE A 354 22.40 15.83 9.91
CA PHE A 354 21.47 16.74 10.57
C PHE A 354 22.01 18.16 10.77
N THR A 355 23.15 18.54 10.16
CA THR A 355 23.77 19.88 10.37
C THR A 355 22.90 21.05 9.90
N GLY A 356 21.89 20.80 9.08
CA GLY A 356 20.99 21.82 8.54
C GLY A 356 21.49 22.53 7.28
N ASN A 357 22.69 22.18 6.80
CA ASN A 357 23.21 22.58 5.50
C ASN A 357 22.82 21.59 4.38
N GLY A 358 22.56 20.33 4.73
CA GLY A 358 22.08 19.27 3.84
C GLY A 358 20.55 19.29 3.66
N ASN A 359 19.93 18.11 3.75
CA ASN A 359 18.49 17.96 3.49
C ASN A 359 17.62 18.70 4.56
N PRO A 360 16.54 19.42 4.18
CA PRO A 360 15.75 20.18 5.16
C PRO A 360 14.92 19.31 6.13
N TYR A 361 14.59 18.07 5.77
CA TYR A 361 13.86 17.11 6.62
C TYR A 361 14.78 16.37 7.61
N ASP A 362 16.04 16.15 7.24
CA ASP A 362 17.10 15.72 8.16
C ASP A 362 17.95 16.92 8.60
N SER A 363 17.49 17.60 9.64
CA SER A 363 18.16 18.76 10.22
C SER A 363 17.74 18.91 11.66
N GLN A 364 18.70 19.19 12.55
CA GLN A 364 18.44 19.54 13.95
C GLN A 364 17.55 20.79 14.09
N THR A 365 17.59 21.70 13.11
CA THR A 365 16.81 22.95 13.12
C THR A 365 15.86 23.01 11.92
N LYS A 366 14.60 23.38 12.15
CA LYS A 366 13.57 23.51 11.11
C LYS A 366 13.30 24.96 10.78
N LYS A 367 13.08 25.28 9.49
CA LYS A 367 12.59 26.59 9.02
C LYS A 367 11.07 26.69 9.23
N LEU A 368 10.64 26.39 10.45
CA LEU A 368 9.25 26.24 10.86
C LEU A 368 9.01 27.01 12.16
N TYR A 369 7.85 27.65 12.26
CA TYR A 369 7.50 28.58 13.33
C TYR A 369 6.17 28.18 13.98
N LYS A 370 6.03 28.47 15.27
CA LYS A 370 4.76 28.35 16.01
C LYS A 370 3.85 29.54 15.68
N ALA A 371 2.58 29.47 16.07
CA ALA A 371 1.59 30.53 15.78
C ALA A 371 2.00 31.94 16.30
N ASP A 372 2.78 32.00 17.38
CA ASP A 372 3.31 33.26 17.96
C ASP A 372 4.55 33.83 17.25
N GLY A 373 5.03 33.16 16.19
CA GLY A 373 6.22 33.55 15.43
C GLY A 373 7.55 33.09 16.03
N SER A 374 7.55 32.40 17.17
CA SER A 374 8.75 31.71 17.66
C SER A 374 9.13 30.54 16.74
N GLN A 375 10.42 30.27 16.58
CA GLN A 375 10.87 29.11 15.81
C GLN A 375 10.55 27.82 16.58
N VAL A 376 10.21 26.73 15.87
CA VAL A 376 10.05 25.41 16.48
C VAL A 376 11.39 24.93 17.04
N ASP A 377 11.37 24.45 18.27
CA ASP A 377 12.56 24.02 19.00
C ASP A 377 13.29 22.89 18.26
N GLY A 378 14.62 23.00 18.20
CA GLY A 378 15.45 22.02 17.52
C GLY A 378 15.60 20.71 18.30
N ILE A 379 15.76 19.60 17.57
CA ILE A 379 16.09 18.30 18.16
C ILE A 379 17.58 18.04 17.94
N ASN A 380 18.34 17.81 19.01
CA ASN A 380 19.74 17.43 18.90
C ASN A 380 19.85 15.99 18.38
N LEU A 381 20.41 15.84 17.17
CA LEU A 381 20.58 14.57 16.46
C LEU A 381 22.00 14.51 15.90
N GLN A 382 22.79 13.51 16.30
CA GLN A 382 24.18 13.37 15.89
C GLN A 382 24.28 13.00 14.40
N SER A 383 24.96 13.82 13.59
CA SER A 383 25.29 13.46 12.19
C SER A 383 26.34 12.35 12.16
N GLY A 384 26.25 11.44 11.19
CA GLY A 384 27.23 10.38 10.99
C GLY A 384 26.64 9.11 10.35
N LEU A 385 27.39 8.01 10.42
CA LEU A 385 26.99 6.72 9.85
C LEU A 385 25.98 6.02 10.77
N VAL A 386 24.74 5.86 10.33
CA VAL A 386 23.71 5.10 11.06
C VAL A 386 23.76 3.64 10.62
N CYS A 387 23.80 2.73 11.60
CA CYS A 387 23.93 1.30 11.39
C CYS A 387 22.64 0.59 11.80
N TYR A 388 22.05 -0.17 10.88
CA TYR A 388 20.72 -0.78 11.02
C TYR A 388 20.79 -2.30 10.92
N LEU A 389 20.03 -3.03 11.75
CA LEU A 389 19.84 -4.48 11.59
C LEU A 389 18.37 -4.82 11.31
N VAL A 390 18.12 -5.53 10.22
CA VAL A 390 16.79 -5.95 9.72
C VAL A 390 16.76 -7.47 9.59
N ASP A 391 15.68 -8.19 9.92
CA ASP A 391 15.61 -9.64 9.68
C ASP A 391 15.84 -9.94 8.17
N THR A 392 16.78 -10.85 7.86
CA THR A 392 17.19 -11.13 6.48
C THR A 392 16.03 -11.64 5.63
N GLY A 393 15.87 -11.05 4.43
CA GLY A 393 14.78 -11.38 3.50
C GLY A 393 13.46 -10.64 3.76
N THR A 394 13.33 -9.91 4.87
CA THR A 394 12.15 -9.07 5.13
C THR A 394 12.12 -7.87 4.18
N ARG A 395 11.09 -7.82 3.32
CA ARG A 395 10.85 -6.67 2.42
C ARG A 395 10.39 -5.45 3.21
N PHE A 396 9.18 -5.52 3.77
CA PHE A 396 8.57 -4.49 4.60
C PHE A 396 8.66 -4.89 6.07
N PRO A 397 9.66 -4.40 6.83
CA PRO A 397 9.79 -4.70 8.25
C PRO A 397 8.70 -4.01 9.07
N SER A 398 8.29 -4.66 10.16
CA SER A 398 7.48 -4.04 11.21
C SER A 398 7.83 -4.61 12.59
N ASN A 399 7.82 -3.74 13.60
CA ASN A 399 8.04 -4.04 15.00
C ASN A 399 6.72 -4.15 15.82
N MET A 400 5.54 -3.96 15.20
CA MET A 400 4.22 -3.99 15.87
C MET A 400 3.95 -5.25 16.70
N ASN A 401 4.57 -6.39 16.34
CA ASN A 401 4.38 -7.67 17.03
C ASN A 401 5.63 -8.12 17.84
N TYR A 402 6.57 -7.20 18.10
CA TYR A 402 7.86 -7.49 18.71
C TYR A 402 8.09 -6.72 20.02
N SER A 403 8.87 -7.30 20.93
CA SER A 403 9.24 -6.66 22.19
C SER A 403 10.57 -7.19 22.74
N GLY A 404 11.38 -6.31 23.30
CA GLY A 404 12.67 -6.68 23.89
C GLY A 404 13.76 -6.96 22.84
N PRO A 405 14.81 -7.72 23.18
CA PRO A 405 16.09 -7.79 22.44
C PRO A 405 16.04 -8.63 21.14
N LYS A 406 14.86 -8.84 20.56
CA LYS A 406 14.70 -9.41 19.22
C LYS A 406 13.68 -8.58 18.45
N TRP A 407 14.09 -7.39 18.05
CA TRP A 407 13.35 -6.56 17.11
C TRP A 407 13.43 -7.12 15.69
N ASN A 408 12.43 -6.82 14.86
CA ASN A 408 12.48 -7.12 13.42
C ASN A 408 13.46 -6.15 12.74
N TYR A 409 13.40 -4.89 13.13
CA TYR A 409 14.25 -3.80 12.63
C TYR A 409 14.72 -2.92 13.79
N GLU A 410 16.04 -2.71 13.95
CA GLU A 410 16.66 -1.90 15.01
C GLU A 410 17.85 -1.05 14.52
N VAL A 411 18.16 0.02 15.26
CA VAL A 411 19.37 0.84 15.10
C VAL A 411 20.41 0.46 16.15
N LEU A 412 21.63 0.21 15.70
CA LEU A 412 22.80 -0.04 16.54
C LEU A 412 23.39 1.26 17.09
N GLY A 413 24.05 1.16 18.24
CA GLY A 413 24.65 2.31 18.92
C GLY A 413 23.61 3.20 19.61
N GLY A 414 24.10 4.34 20.11
CA GLY A 414 23.34 5.30 20.91
C GLY A 414 23.21 4.89 22.37
N THR A 415 23.30 5.89 23.25
CA THR A 415 23.12 5.80 24.71
C THR A 415 21.66 6.02 25.08
N TYR A 416 20.93 6.81 24.28
CA TYR A 416 19.53 7.14 24.52
C TYR A 416 18.58 6.22 23.74
N ASP A 417 17.45 5.85 24.35
CA ASP A 417 16.34 5.13 23.69
C ASP A 417 15.79 5.88 22.46
N THR A 418 15.98 7.20 22.41
CA THR A 418 15.62 8.08 21.28
C THR A 418 16.47 7.88 20.02
N LYS A 419 17.59 7.15 20.12
CA LYS A 419 18.61 7.00 19.06
C LYS A 419 19.20 8.31 18.52
N SER A 420 19.04 9.42 19.25
CA SER A 420 19.55 10.74 18.88
C SER A 420 21.09 10.82 18.83
N ASP A 421 21.80 9.92 19.49
CA ASP A 421 23.26 9.81 19.49
C ASP A 421 23.79 8.53 18.80
N ALA A 422 22.96 7.85 18.00
CA ALA A 422 23.29 6.54 17.44
C ALA A 422 24.28 6.57 16.27
N ALA A 423 24.37 7.68 15.54
CA ALA A 423 25.22 7.80 14.37
C ALA A 423 26.72 7.80 14.72
N VAL A 424 27.52 6.98 14.06
CA VAL A 424 28.97 6.91 14.27
C VAL A 424 29.65 8.14 13.66
N THR A 425 30.43 8.85 14.47
CA THR A 425 31.19 10.05 14.08
C THR A 425 32.64 9.73 13.74
N VAL A 426 33.36 10.68 13.12
CA VAL A 426 34.80 10.55 12.79
C VAL A 426 35.62 10.13 14.02
N ASP A 427 36.61 9.27 13.81
CA ASP A 427 37.45 8.65 14.86
C ASP A 427 36.66 7.79 15.88
N LYS A 428 35.44 7.34 15.55
CA LYS A 428 34.69 6.33 16.31
C LYS A 428 34.59 5.01 15.56
N GLU A 429 34.50 3.94 16.35
CA GLU A 429 34.27 2.57 15.89
C GLU A 429 32.97 2.03 16.48
N ILE A 430 32.22 1.24 15.70
CA ILE A 430 31.11 0.41 16.15
C ILE A 430 31.39 -1.05 15.81
N TRP A 431 31.10 -1.95 16.75
CA TRP A 431 31.20 -3.40 16.56
C TRP A 431 29.84 -3.96 16.17
N ILE A 432 29.79 -4.61 15.00
CA ILE A 432 28.58 -5.21 14.44
C ILE A 432 28.44 -6.66 14.93
N THR A 433 29.55 -7.40 14.92
CA THR A 433 29.66 -8.77 15.47
C THR A 433 30.85 -8.84 16.43
N GLY A 434 31.25 -10.03 16.88
CA GLY A 434 32.52 -10.22 17.60
C GLY A 434 33.77 -10.18 16.70
N GLN A 435 33.60 -9.94 15.40
CA GLN A 435 34.65 -9.94 14.38
C GLN A 435 34.59 -8.72 13.46
N ILE A 436 33.38 -8.28 13.10
CA ILE A 436 33.14 -7.18 12.16
C ILE A 436 33.04 -5.86 12.92
N SER A 437 33.93 -4.91 12.61
CA SER A 437 33.87 -3.53 13.09
C SER A 437 33.86 -2.52 11.94
N ILE A 438 33.26 -1.36 12.19
CA ILE A 438 33.18 -0.24 11.26
C ILE A 438 33.68 1.02 11.97
N SER A 439 34.54 1.80 11.32
CA SER A 439 34.97 3.10 11.82
C SER A 439 34.80 4.18 10.76
N VAL A 440 34.37 5.38 11.17
CA VAL A 440 34.22 6.52 10.25
C VAL A 440 35.53 7.30 10.22
N THR A 441 36.09 7.46 9.02
CA THR A 441 37.42 8.05 8.81
C THR A 441 37.36 9.49 8.36
N GLU A 442 36.31 9.90 7.64
CA GLU A 442 36.17 11.26 7.11
C GLU A 442 34.70 11.62 6.88
N ILE A 443 34.36 12.90 7.08
CA ILE A 443 33.08 13.50 6.69
C ILE A 443 33.40 14.89 6.10
N GLU A 444 33.14 15.11 4.81
CA GLU A 444 33.32 16.39 4.13
C GLU A 444 32.23 16.56 3.05
N ASN A 445 31.75 17.78 2.81
CA ASN A 445 30.88 18.13 1.67
C ASN A 445 29.61 17.26 1.48
N HIS A 446 29.01 16.79 2.58
CA HIS A 446 27.87 15.84 2.60
C HIS A 446 28.19 14.44 2.06
N GLU A 447 29.46 14.06 2.04
CA GLU A 447 29.92 12.67 1.89
C GLU A 447 30.56 12.17 3.20
N LEU A 448 30.49 10.85 3.42
CA LEU A 448 31.09 10.16 4.56
C LEU A 448 31.88 8.97 4.06
N THR A 449 33.13 8.87 4.48
CA THR A 449 34.00 7.70 4.24
C THR A 449 34.15 6.90 5.52
N PHE A 450 33.98 5.59 5.41
CA PHE A 450 34.15 4.63 6.49
C PHE A 450 35.07 3.48 6.09
N ARG A 451 35.66 2.84 7.08
CA ARG A 451 36.45 1.62 6.98
C ARG A 451 35.71 0.48 7.66
N ILE A 452 35.51 -0.64 6.97
CA ILE A 452 34.97 -1.88 7.53
C ILE A 452 36.05 -2.96 7.55
N THR A 453 36.10 -3.74 8.63
CA THR A 453 37.03 -4.87 8.80
C THR A 453 36.32 -6.11 9.34
N GLY A 454 36.92 -7.28 9.18
CA GLY A 454 36.43 -8.55 9.73
C GLY A 454 35.47 -9.35 8.85
N ILE A 455 35.25 -8.95 7.59
CA ILE A 455 34.49 -9.72 6.59
C ILE A 455 35.38 -10.82 6.00
N SER A 456 36.65 -10.51 5.71
CA SER A 456 37.58 -11.43 5.05
C SER A 456 38.35 -12.35 6.01
N GLY A 457 37.64 -13.09 6.86
CA GLY A 457 38.23 -14.18 7.64
C GLY A 457 38.59 -15.39 6.75
N GLU A 458 39.73 -16.05 7.02
CA GLU A 458 40.05 -17.32 6.36
C GLU A 458 39.02 -18.40 6.73
N HIS A 459 38.31 -18.91 5.73
CA HIS A 459 37.30 -19.96 5.89
C HIS A 459 37.22 -20.80 4.61
N VAL A 460 36.69 -22.02 4.70
CA VAL A 460 36.35 -22.81 3.52
C VAL A 460 35.00 -22.35 3.01
N HIS A 461 34.93 -21.89 1.76
CA HIS A 461 33.67 -21.45 1.16
C HIS A 461 32.65 -22.60 1.17
N THR A 462 31.50 -22.34 1.80
CA THR A 462 30.45 -23.31 2.08
C THR A 462 29.07 -22.65 1.97
N GLY A 463 28.03 -23.46 1.74
CA GLY A 463 26.67 -22.98 1.58
C GLY A 463 26.41 -22.30 0.23
N GLY A 464 25.17 -21.81 0.06
CA GLY A 464 24.69 -21.32 -1.23
C GLY A 464 24.47 -22.44 -2.24
N GLU A 465 23.96 -22.09 -3.42
CA GLU A 465 23.67 -23.03 -4.50
C GLU A 465 23.88 -22.33 -5.84
N ALA A 466 24.81 -22.81 -6.64
CA ALA A 466 25.04 -22.27 -7.98
C ALA A 466 23.85 -22.58 -8.91
N THR A 467 23.55 -21.67 -9.84
CA THR A 467 22.55 -21.83 -10.91
C THR A 467 23.24 -21.96 -12.27
N CYS A 468 22.46 -22.07 -13.34
CA CYS A 468 22.96 -21.99 -14.71
C CYS A 468 23.53 -20.60 -15.10
N SER A 469 23.36 -19.58 -14.26
CA SER A 469 23.74 -18.17 -14.52
C SER A 469 24.55 -17.50 -13.39
N ALA A 470 24.50 -18.02 -12.16
CA ALA A 470 25.18 -17.48 -10.98
C ALA A 470 26.01 -18.56 -10.26
N LYS A 471 27.14 -18.17 -9.65
CA LYS A 471 27.95 -19.05 -8.80
C LYS A 471 27.30 -19.24 -7.42
N ALA A 472 27.82 -20.19 -6.64
CA ALA A 472 27.39 -20.32 -5.25
C ALA A 472 27.89 -19.12 -4.44
N ILE A 473 27.05 -18.54 -3.60
CA ILE A 473 27.44 -17.47 -2.66
C ILE A 473 27.74 -18.12 -1.31
N CYS A 474 28.94 -17.91 -0.79
CA CYS A 474 29.36 -18.50 0.48
C CYS A 474 28.56 -17.92 1.66
N THR A 475 27.99 -18.77 2.51
CA THR A 475 27.21 -18.38 3.71
C THR A 475 28.07 -17.93 4.90
N VAL A 476 29.31 -17.51 4.64
CA VAL A 476 30.28 -17.02 5.64
C VAL A 476 30.84 -15.64 5.24
N CYS A 477 31.26 -15.47 3.98
CA CYS A 477 31.83 -14.21 3.47
C CYS A 477 31.02 -13.53 2.35
N HIS A 478 29.94 -14.15 1.87
CA HIS A 478 29.08 -13.63 0.79
C HIS A 478 29.80 -13.34 -0.55
N GLN A 479 30.98 -13.93 -0.75
CA GLN A 479 31.67 -13.97 -2.04
C GLN A 479 31.18 -15.13 -2.91
N GLU A 480 31.18 -14.91 -4.23
CA GLU A 480 30.94 -15.96 -5.22
C GLU A 480 32.07 -17.00 -5.24
N TYR A 481 31.74 -18.28 -5.36
CA TYR A 481 32.72 -19.35 -5.40
C TYR A 481 32.23 -20.60 -6.15
N GLY A 482 33.18 -21.50 -6.42
CA GLY A 482 32.93 -22.72 -7.18
C GLY A 482 32.65 -22.44 -8.66
N GLU A 483 31.94 -23.35 -9.31
CA GLU A 483 31.48 -23.19 -10.70
C GLU A 483 29.97 -22.99 -10.77
N TYR A 484 29.50 -22.49 -11.91
CA TYR A 484 28.09 -22.52 -12.28
C TYR A 484 27.55 -23.96 -12.29
N ASN A 485 26.26 -24.13 -12.08
CA ASN A 485 25.57 -25.41 -12.18
C ASN A 485 24.62 -25.40 -13.40
N PRO A 486 25.06 -25.88 -14.58
CA PRO A 486 24.29 -25.76 -15.81
C PRO A 486 22.88 -26.34 -15.74
N GLY A 487 22.63 -27.38 -14.92
CA GLY A 487 21.32 -28.02 -14.79
C GLY A 487 20.37 -27.38 -13.78
N ASN A 488 20.76 -26.28 -13.12
CA ASN A 488 19.93 -25.62 -12.11
C ASN A 488 19.27 -24.36 -12.66
N HIS A 489 18.05 -24.53 -13.16
CA HIS A 489 17.24 -23.50 -13.81
C HIS A 489 16.06 -23.12 -12.90
N LYS A 490 16.28 -22.25 -11.91
CA LYS A 490 15.22 -21.87 -10.95
C LYS A 490 14.16 -20.96 -11.57
N ASN A 491 14.54 -20.13 -12.54
CA ASN A 491 13.67 -19.18 -13.21
C ASN A 491 13.24 -19.72 -14.58
N THR A 492 11.95 -20.03 -14.76
CA THR A 492 11.45 -20.70 -15.98
C THR A 492 10.14 -20.08 -16.48
N GLU A 493 9.88 -20.21 -17.77
CA GLU A 493 8.66 -19.72 -18.42
C GLU A 493 8.22 -20.61 -19.60
N LEU A 494 6.92 -20.64 -19.88
CA LEU A 494 6.37 -21.29 -21.07
C LEU A 494 6.31 -20.30 -22.25
N ARG A 495 6.87 -20.68 -23.40
CA ARG A 495 6.85 -19.89 -24.64
C ARG A 495 6.02 -20.58 -25.73
N GLY A 496 5.25 -19.80 -26.47
CA GLY A 496 4.44 -20.30 -27.59
C GLY A 496 3.17 -21.08 -27.19
N VAL A 497 2.66 -20.88 -25.97
CA VAL A 497 1.36 -21.44 -25.54
C VAL A 497 0.26 -20.98 -26.49
N LYS A 498 -0.60 -21.92 -26.91
CA LYS A 498 -1.75 -21.66 -27.77
C LYS A 498 -2.91 -22.58 -27.41
N GLU A 499 -4.09 -22.03 -27.17
CA GLU A 499 -5.29 -22.87 -26.94
C GLU A 499 -5.76 -23.56 -28.23
N ALA A 500 -6.40 -24.72 -28.08
CA ALA A 500 -7.04 -25.43 -29.19
C ALA A 500 -8.43 -24.85 -29.49
N THR A 501 -8.91 -25.04 -30.73
CA THR A 501 -10.25 -24.65 -31.16
C THR A 501 -10.93 -25.79 -31.92
N SER A 502 -12.17 -25.60 -32.35
CA SER A 502 -12.87 -26.50 -33.29
C SER A 502 -12.25 -26.53 -34.71
N THR A 503 -11.30 -25.64 -35.02
CA THR A 503 -10.71 -25.48 -36.35
C THR A 503 -9.19 -25.68 -36.37
N GLU A 504 -8.50 -25.42 -35.27
CA GLU A 504 -7.04 -25.46 -35.14
C GLU A 504 -6.57 -26.21 -33.89
N THR A 505 -5.43 -26.89 -33.99
CA THR A 505 -4.74 -27.49 -32.84
C THR A 505 -4.06 -26.42 -31.98
N GLY A 506 -4.08 -26.64 -30.67
CA GLY A 506 -3.32 -25.86 -29.69
C GLY A 506 -1.93 -26.43 -29.42
N TYR A 507 -1.20 -25.79 -28.51
CA TYR A 507 0.14 -26.18 -28.07
C TYR A 507 0.35 -25.78 -26.61
N THR A 508 0.88 -26.69 -25.78
CA THR A 508 1.08 -26.42 -24.33
C THR A 508 2.17 -25.39 -24.04
N GLY A 509 2.95 -24.99 -25.05
CA GLY A 509 4.15 -24.18 -24.90
C GLY A 509 5.39 -25.01 -24.55
N ASP A 510 6.54 -24.51 -24.98
CA ASP A 510 7.88 -25.01 -24.63
C ASP A 510 8.34 -24.37 -23.31
N LEU A 511 8.92 -25.15 -22.39
CA LEU A 511 9.49 -24.63 -21.14
C LEU A 511 10.94 -24.17 -21.38
N TYR A 512 11.22 -22.90 -21.08
CA TYR A 512 12.54 -22.30 -21.17
C TYR A 512 13.05 -21.85 -19.80
N CYS A 513 14.36 -21.89 -19.61
CA CYS A 513 15.01 -21.11 -18.56
C CYS A 513 15.08 -19.64 -18.99
N LYS A 514 14.74 -18.72 -18.08
CA LYS A 514 14.84 -17.28 -18.33
C LYS A 514 16.29 -16.77 -18.27
N ASP A 515 17.11 -17.38 -17.43
CA ASP A 515 18.44 -16.88 -17.08
C ASP A 515 19.50 -17.23 -18.14
N CYS A 516 19.48 -18.46 -18.67
CA CYS A 516 20.40 -18.91 -19.74
C CYS A 516 19.74 -19.03 -21.12
N GLY A 517 18.40 -18.90 -21.21
CA GLY A 517 17.66 -18.99 -22.47
C GLY A 517 17.48 -20.40 -23.04
N GLU A 518 17.96 -21.45 -22.36
CA GLU A 518 17.88 -22.85 -22.79
C GLU A 518 16.45 -23.41 -22.77
N LYS A 519 16.11 -24.29 -23.72
CA LYS A 519 14.84 -25.04 -23.70
C LYS A 519 14.98 -26.29 -22.84
N LEU A 520 14.25 -26.33 -21.73
CA LEU A 520 14.26 -27.40 -20.74
C LEU A 520 13.30 -28.53 -21.11
N GLN A 521 12.14 -28.19 -21.69
CA GLN A 521 11.13 -29.17 -22.10
C GLN A 521 10.41 -28.69 -23.36
N THR A 522 10.11 -29.63 -24.27
CA THR A 522 9.29 -29.34 -25.47
C THR A 522 7.82 -29.61 -25.18
N GLY A 523 6.96 -28.68 -25.60
CA GLY A 523 5.51 -28.76 -25.46
C GLY A 523 4.86 -29.84 -26.33
N THR A 524 3.57 -30.10 -26.08
CA THR A 524 2.77 -31.07 -26.84
C THR A 524 1.63 -30.40 -27.61
N VAL A 525 1.21 -31.03 -28.71
CA VAL A 525 0.11 -30.54 -29.56
C VAL A 525 -1.23 -30.94 -28.96
N ILE A 526 -2.02 -29.94 -28.59
CA ILE A 526 -3.39 -30.10 -28.10
C ILE A 526 -4.29 -30.31 -29.32
N GLN A 527 -5.04 -31.41 -29.35
CA GLN A 527 -5.92 -31.73 -30.47
C GLN A 527 -7.08 -30.75 -30.59
N LYS A 528 -7.63 -30.60 -31.80
CA LYS A 528 -8.85 -29.80 -32.06
C LYS A 528 -9.99 -30.22 -31.13
N MET A 529 -10.81 -29.25 -30.74
CA MET A 529 -12.00 -29.49 -29.93
C MET A 529 -13.12 -30.18 -30.72
N THR A 530 -14.01 -30.87 -30.00
CA THR A 530 -15.34 -31.25 -30.51
C THR A 530 -16.11 -29.99 -30.94
N PRO A 531 -16.76 -29.99 -32.11
CA PRO A 531 -17.46 -28.81 -32.58
C PRO A 531 -18.84 -28.65 -31.92
N SER A 532 -19.41 -27.45 -32.02
CA SER A 532 -20.75 -27.11 -31.53
C SER A 532 -21.54 -26.35 -32.59
N ILE A 533 -22.87 -26.31 -32.43
CA ILE A 533 -23.75 -25.48 -33.24
C ILE A 533 -23.76 -24.05 -32.66
N ILE A 534 -23.53 -23.08 -33.53
CA ILE A 534 -23.45 -21.64 -33.22
C ILE A 534 -24.51 -20.80 -33.94
N ASP A 535 -25.36 -21.42 -34.77
CA ASP A 535 -26.47 -20.78 -35.48
C ASP A 535 -27.54 -21.82 -35.85
N GLY A 536 -28.81 -21.44 -35.89
CA GLY A 536 -29.94 -22.32 -36.22
C GLY A 536 -30.51 -23.17 -35.06
N LYS A 537 -29.90 -23.14 -33.87
CA LYS A 537 -30.47 -23.78 -32.66
C LYS A 537 -31.85 -23.21 -32.32
N ASP A 538 -32.78 -24.08 -31.89
CA ASP A 538 -34.16 -23.77 -31.50
C ASP A 538 -35.01 -23.09 -32.61
N ALA A 539 -34.55 -23.15 -33.87
CA ALA A 539 -35.21 -22.53 -35.01
C ALA A 539 -36.63 -23.09 -35.24
N ARG A 540 -37.54 -22.26 -35.75
CA ARG A 540 -38.94 -22.63 -36.03
C ARG A 540 -39.24 -22.47 -37.51
N ILE A 541 -39.37 -23.58 -38.23
CA ILE A 541 -39.39 -23.63 -39.69
C ILE A 541 -40.81 -23.85 -40.20
N ASP A 542 -41.37 -22.85 -40.87
CA ASP A 542 -42.66 -22.96 -41.55
C ASP A 542 -42.48 -23.51 -42.98
N VAL A 543 -42.82 -24.78 -43.17
CA VAL A 543 -42.67 -25.48 -44.46
C VAL A 543 -43.53 -24.89 -45.59
N THR A 544 -44.49 -24.01 -45.27
CA THR A 544 -45.30 -23.28 -46.27
C THR A 544 -44.58 -22.04 -46.83
N ALA A 545 -43.54 -21.53 -46.14
CA ALA A 545 -42.79 -20.33 -46.58
C ALA A 545 -41.90 -20.57 -47.82
N ASN A 546 -41.56 -21.83 -48.12
CA ASN A 546 -40.63 -22.19 -49.21
C ASN A 546 -39.20 -21.63 -49.02
N GLU A 547 -38.80 -21.39 -47.76
CA GLU A 547 -37.47 -20.93 -47.36
C GLU A 547 -36.59 -22.13 -46.93
N SER A 548 -35.28 -21.91 -46.88
CA SER A 548 -34.28 -22.90 -46.44
C SER A 548 -33.94 -22.70 -44.97
N ALA A 549 -33.94 -23.78 -44.18
CA ALA A 549 -33.44 -23.75 -42.80
C ALA A 549 -31.90 -23.75 -42.81
N VAL A 550 -31.27 -22.88 -42.01
CA VAL A 550 -29.82 -22.71 -41.97
C VAL A 550 -29.30 -23.00 -40.57
N PHE A 551 -28.23 -23.81 -40.50
CA PHE A 551 -27.53 -24.19 -39.28
C PHE A 551 -26.03 -23.97 -39.47
N ARG A 552 -25.30 -23.62 -38.42
CA ARG A 552 -23.85 -23.37 -38.51
C ARG A 552 -23.13 -24.12 -37.40
N SER A 553 -22.18 -24.95 -37.77
CA SER A 553 -21.20 -25.50 -36.83
C SER A 553 -19.93 -24.64 -36.80
N ASN A 554 -19.29 -24.50 -35.65
CA ASN A 554 -17.97 -23.88 -35.53
C ASN A 554 -16.82 -24.75 -36.07
N ALA A 555 -17.10 -25.95 -36.60
CA ALA A 555 -16.15 -26.75 -37.37
C ALA A 555 -15.63 -26.00 -38.62
N ALA A 556 -14.45 -26.39 -39.10
CA ALA A 556 -13.98 -26.00 -40.43
C ALA A 556 -14.54 -26.96 -41.50
N LEU A 557 -14.74 -26.46 -42.72
CA LEU A 557 -15.30 -27.28 -43.81
C LEU A 557 -14.40 -28.46 -44.18
N VAL A 558 -13.08 -28.35 -43.97
CA VAL A 558 -12.13 -29.45 -44.22
C VAL A 558 -12.30 -30.63 -43.24
N ASP A 559 -12.90 -30.39 -42.07
CA ASP A 559 -13.20 -31.44 -41.07
C ASP A 559 -14.62 -32.00 -41.22
N PHE A 560 -15.47 -31.43 -42.08
CA PHE A 560 -16.86 -31.86 -42.26
C PHE A 560 -16.96 -33.25 -42.92
N VAL A 561 -17.86 -34.09 -42.41
CA VAL A 561 -18.08 -35.47 -42.89
C VAL A 561 -19.45 -35.63 -43.52
N ARG A 562 -20.53 -35.27 -42.82
CA ARG A 562 -21.93 -35.40 -43.29
C ARG A 562 -22.91 -34.62 -42.40
N VAL A 563 -24.15 -34.50 -42.87
CA VAL A 563 -25.30 -34.06 -42.06
C VAL A 563 -26.20 -35.26 -41.76
N GLU A 564 -26.68 -35.35 -40.54
CA GLU A 564 -27.73 -36.27 -40.10
C GLU A 564 -28.96 -35.48 -39.63
N LEU A 565 -30.15 -36.04 -39.86
CA LEU A 565 -31.41 -35.62 -39.25
C LEU A 565 -32.04 -36.81 -38.54
N ASP A 566 -32.40 -36.66 -37.27
CA ASP A 566 -32.99 -37.70 -36.43
C ASP A 566 -32.16 -39.02 -36.43
N GLY A 567 -30.83 -38.90 -36.49
CA GLY A 567 -29.89 -40.03 -36.58
C GLY A 567 -29.78 -40.69 -37.96
N LYS A 568 -30.28 -40.04 -39.02
CA LYS A 568 -30.21 -40.53 -40.41
C LYS A 568 -29.46 -39.56 -41.31
N GLU A 569 -28.45 -40.07 -42.02
CA GLU A 569 -27.66 -39.31 -43.01
C GLU A 569 -28.52 -38.74 -44.14
N LEU A 570 -28.20 -37.49 -44.53
CA LEU A 570 -28.83 -36.73 -45.60
C LEU A 570 -27.98 -36.70 -46.88
N THR A 571 -28.62 -36.50 -48.02
CA THR A 571 -27.97 -36.42 -49.34
C THR A 571 -27.52 -35.00 -49.65
N GLN A 572 -26.21 -34.77 -49.80
CA GLN A 572 -25.70 -33.45 -50.23
C GLN A 572 -26.25 -33.08 -51.63
N ASP A 573 -26.45 -31.78 -51.84
CA ASP A 573 -26.95 -31.15 -53.07
C ASP A 573 -28.38 -31.58 -53.50
N THR A 574 -29.05 -32.37 -52.66
CA THR A 574 -30.47 -32.75 -52.78
C THR A 574 -31.25 -32.34 -51.52
N ASP A 575 -30.81 -32.82 -50.36
CA ASP A 575 -31.46 -32.57 -49.07
C ASP A 575 -30.91 -31.32 -48.37
N TYR A 576 -29.62 -31.02 -48.59
CA TYR A 576 -28.94 -29.82 -48.07
C TYR A 576 -27.80 -29.34 -48.98
N THR A 577 -27.35 -28.10 -48.78
CA THR A 577 -26.07 -27.57 -49.33
C THR A 577 -25.15 -27.12 -48.20
N VAL A 578 -23.83 -27.08 -48.47
CA VAL A 578 -22.79 -26.69 -47.50
C VAL A 578 -21.90 -25.56 -48.04
N LYS A 579 -21.40 -24.68 -47.16
CA LYS A 579 -20.53 -23.53 -47.52
C LYS A 579 -19.42 -23.28 -46.50
N GLU A 580 -18.37 -22.60 -46.95
CA GLU A 580 -17.27 -22.08 -46.10
C GLU A 580 -17.67 -20.84 -45.30
N GLY A 581 -16.88 -20.52 -44.25
CA GLY A 581 -17.14 -19.41 -43.32
C GLY A 581 -17.77 -19.89 -42.01
N SER A 582 -17.11 -20.84 -41.34
CA SER A 582 -17.73 -21.89 -40.50
C SER A 582 -18.56 -22.87 -41.34
N THR A 583 -18.73 -24.12 -40.91
CA THR A 583 -19.51 -25.12 -41.66
C THR A 583 -21.00 -24.77 -41.61
N ILE A 584 -21.49 -24.06 -42.64
CA ILE A 584 -22.88 -23.63 -42.79
C ILE A 584 -23.63 -24.68 -43.61
N ILE A 585 -24.68 -25.25 -43.02
CA ILE A 585 -25.59 -26.22 -43.64
C ILE A 585 -26.92 -25.54 -43.93
N SER A 586 -27.43 -25.71 -45.14
CA SER A 586 -28.73 -25.15 -45.57
C SER A 586 -29.62 -26.27 -46.11
N LEU A 587 -30.64 -26.68 -45.33
CA LEU A 587 -31.63 -27.69 -45.71
C LEU A 587 -32.54 -27.15 -46.83
N THR A 588 -32.79 -27.95 -47.87
CA THR A 588 -33.52 -27.43 -49.05
C THR A 588 -35.02 -27.26 -48.78
N PRO A 589 -35.69 -26.25 -49.38
CA PRO A 589 -37.14 -26.08 -49.25
C PRO A 589 -37.97 -27.25 -49.80
N GLN A 590 -37.36 -28.14 -50.59
CA GLN A 590 -37.99 -29.38 -51.06
C GLN A 590 -37.89 -30.47 -49.99
N PHE A 591 -36.72 -30.67 -49.39
CA PHE A 591 -36.53 -31.64 -48.32
C PHE A 591 -37.36 -31.30 -47.07
N LEU A 592 -37.38 -30.03 -46.66
CA LEU A 592 -38.14 -29.57 -45.49
C LEU A 592 -39.64 -29.88 -45.57
N LYS A 593 -40.23 -29.91 -46.78
CA LYS A 593 -41.64 -30.28 -47.01
C LYS A 593 -41.92 -31.77 -46.85
N THR A 594 -40.89 -32.61 -46.70
CA THR A 594 -41.03 -34.03 -46.39
C THR A 594 -41.10 -34.31 -44.89
N LEU A 595 -40.73 -33.32 -44.06
CA LEU A 595 -40.72 -33.44 -42.60
C LEU A 595 -42.12 -33.26 -42.01
N THR A 596 -42.39 -34.01 -40.94
CA THR A 596 -43.62 -33.88 -40.15
C THR A 596 -43.58 -32.66 -39.23
N PRO A 597 -44.71 -32.02 -38.89
CA PRO A 597 -44.72 -31.02 -37.82
C PRO A 597 -44.31 -31.64 -36.48
N GLY A 598 -43.30 -31.08 -35.83
CA GLY A 598 -42.67 -31.64 -34.62
C GLY A 598 -41.27 -31.08 -34.36
N THR A 599 -40.62 -31.58 -33.31
CA THR A 599 -39.19 -31.34 -33.06
C THR A 599 -38.35 -32.35 -33.83
N HIS A 600 -37.26 -31.89 -34.44
CA HIS A 600 -36.28 -32.70 -35.15
C HIS A 600 -34.86 -32.32 -34.70
N THR A 601 -33.95 -33.29 -34.66
CA THR A 601 -32.55 -33.08 -34.24
C THR A 601 -31.64 -33.14 -35.47
N ILE A 602 -30.85 -32.09 -35.71
CA ILE A 602 -29.83 -32.05 -36.76
C ILE A 602 -28.43 -32.23 -36.16
N GLY A 603 -27.66 -33.16 -36.74
CA GLY A 603 -26.25 -33.40 -36.41
C GLY A 603 -25.34 -33.03 -37.58
N ILE A 604 -24.38 -32.13 -37.35
CA ILE A 604 -23.31 -31.80 -38.29
C ILE A 604 -22.07 -32.59 -37.85
N VAL A 605 -21.82 -33.72 -38.53
CA VAL A 605 -20.74 -34.65 -38.18
C VAL A 605 -19.43 -34.14 -38.76
N SER A 606 -18.42 -34.00 -37.91
CA SER A 606 -17.04 -33.62 -38.29
C SER A 606 -16.03 -34.64 -37.77
N ALA A 607 -14.80 -34.59 -38.27
CA ALA A 607 -13.71 -35.51 -37.92
C ALA A 607 -13.35 -35.52 -36.41
N THR A 608 -13.68 -34.44 -35.68
CA THR A 608 -13.46 -34.29 -34.23
C THR A 608 -14.73 -34.55 -33.39
N GLY A 609 -15.84 -34.95 -34.02
CA GLY A 609 -17.13 -35.24 -33.38
C GLY A 609 -18.32 -34.52 -34.03
N THR A 610 -19.51 -34.75 -33.50
CA THR A 610 -20.77 -34.17 -34.02
C THR A 610 -21.16 -32.91 -33.26
N ALA A 611 -21.53 -31.87 -33.99
CA ALA A 611 -22.24 -30.72 -33.46
C ALA A 611 -23.76 -30.91 -33.64
N GLU A 612 -24.52 -31.02 -32.56
CA GLU A 612 -25.94 -31.39 -32.60
C GLU A 612 -26.85 -30.28 -32.05
N THR A 613 -28.06 -30.13 -32.61
CA THR A 613 -29.10 -29.24 -32.06
C THR A 613 -30.51 -29.60 -32.51
N ASP A 614 -31.51 -29.12 -31.78
CA ASP A 614 -32.93 -29.29 -32.11
C ASP A 614 -33.51 -28.08 -32.84
N PHE A 615 -34.50 -28.33 -33.69
CA PHE A 615 -35.36 -27.32 -34.31
C PHE A 615 -36.81 -27.83 -34.41
N THR A 616 -37.77 -26.92 -34.57
CA THR A 616 -39.20 -27.23 -34.68
C THR A 616 -39.72 -26.99 -36.10
N VAL A 617 -40.26 -28.02 -36.74
CA VAL A 617 -41.05 -27.90 -37.98
C VAL A 617 -42.49 -27.55 -37.62
N ILE A 618 -43.04 -26.49 -38.22
CA ILE A 618 -44.41 -26.04 -38.01
C ILE A 618 -45.22 -26.02 -39.31
N SER A 619 -46.48 -26.43 -39.23
CA SER A 619 -47.48 -26.27 -40.30
C SER A 619 -48.47 -25.17 -39.95
N LYS A 620 -48.70 -24.21 -40.86
CA LYS A 620 -49.79 -23.23 -40.71
C LYS A 620 -51.17 -23.89 -40.86
N THR A 621 -51.71 -24.38 -39.75
CA THR A 621 -53.13 -24.72 -39.60
C THR A 621 -53.77 -23.84 -38.54
N THR A 622 -54.84 -23.14 -38.93
CA THR A 622 -55.70 -22.28 -38.09
C THR A 622 -56.26 -23.07 -36.88
N PRO A 623 -56.37 -22.47 -35.67
CA PRO A 623 -56.50 -23.25 -34.43
C PRO A 623 -57.86 -23.91 -34.19
N THR A 624 -57.88 -24.87 -33.28
CA THR A 624 -59.08 -25.47 -32.66
C THR A 624 -58.80 -25.76 -31.18
N ALA A 625 -59.85 -25.88 -30.37
CA ALA A 625 -59.82 -25.50 -28.95
C ALA A 625 -59.26 -26.54 -27.95
N SER A 626 -58.90 -26.01 -26.77
CA SER A 626 -58.48 -26.71 -25.55
C SER A 626 -59.61 -27.54 -24.90
N PRO A 627 -59.28 -28.48 -23.99
CA PRO A 627 -59.61 -28.20 -22.59
C PRO A 627 -58.47 -28.44 -21.58
N SER A 628 -58.60 -27.78 -20.42
CA SER A 628 -57.87 -27.99 -19.13
C SER A 628 -58.67 -28.99 -18.25
N PRO A 629 -58.36 -29.34 -16.97
CA PRO A 629 -57.25 -28.90 -16.10
C PRO A 629 -56.60 -29.97 -15.14
N THR A 630 -55.55 -29.54 -14.39
CA THR A 630 -55.18 -29.89 -12.98
C THR A 630 -54.98 -31.34 -12.51
N ALA A 631 -53.79 -31.65 -11.92
CA ALA A 631 -53.65 -32.24 -10.55
C ALA A 631 -52.18 -32.41 -10.06
N THR A 632 -51.92 -32.11 -8.78
CA THR A 632 -50.78 -32.52 -7.91
C THR A 632 -51.15 -33.80 -7.11
N PRO A 633 -50.32 -34.44 -6.24
CA PRO A 633 -48.86 -34.36 -5.97
C PRO A 633 -48.13 -35.73 -5.76
N ALA A 634 -46.85 -35.67 -5.31
CA ALA A 634 -46.20 -36.51 -4.27
C ALA A 634 -45.33 -37.78 -4.58
N ALA A 635 -44.18 -37.80 -3.86
CA ALA A 635 -43.56 -38.92 -3.11
C ALA A 635 -42.75 -40.09 -3.77
N THR A 636 -41.42 -40.00 -3.59
CA THR A 636 -40.56 -41.01 -2.88
C THR A 636 -40.07 -42.31 -3.57
N ALA A 637 -38.85 -42.72 -3.18
CA ALA A 637 -38.21 -44.07 -3.21
C ALA A 637 -37.16 -44.40 -4.30
N THR A 638 -35.93 -44.66 -3.83
CA THR A 638 -34.82 -45.39 -4.50
C THR A 638 -35.10 -46.90 -4.54
N PRO A 639 -34.49 -47.72 -5.45
CA PRO A 639 -33.26 -48.45 -5.05
C PRO A 639 -32.25 -48.91 -6.16
N THR A 640 -30.96 -48.70 -5.88
CA THR A 640 -29.88 -49.72 -5.74
C THR A 640 -29.62 -50.86 -6.77
N LEU A 641 -28.47 -50.74 -7.47
CA LEU A 641 -27.37 -51.74 -7.74
C LEU A 641 -27.65 -53.17 -8.32
N PRO A 642 -26.67 -53.81 -9.03
CA PRO A 642 -25.61 -54.60 -8.34
C PRO A 642 -24.20 -54.62 -9.00
N THR A 643 -23.18 -54.99 -8.20
CA THR A 643 -21.79 -55.32 -8.63
C THR A 643 -21.56 -56.85 -8.63
N PRO A 644 -20.53 -57.39 -9.34
CA PRO A 644 -19.19 -57.65 -8.77
C PRO A 644 -18.05 -57.46 -9.83
N ALA A 645 -16.77 -57.89 -9.74
CA ALA A 645 -16.04 -58.77 -8.81
C ALA A 645 -14.50 -58.52 -8.79
N VAL A 646 -13.87 -58.86 -7.64
CA VAL A 646 -12.62 -59.65 -7.41
C VAL A 646 -11.53 -59.66 -8.54
N VAL A 647 -10.30 -59.09 -8.43
CA VAL A 647 -9.17 -59.24 -7.45
C VAL A 647 -8.33 -60.53 -7.71
N PRO A 648 -6.97 -60.49 -7.92
CA PRO A 648 -6.01 -60.29 -6.81
C PRO A 648 -4.68 -59.54 -7.06
N THR A 649 -4.11 -59.01 -5.97
CA THR A 649 -2.74 -58.48 -5.82
C THR A 649 -1.78 -59.55 -5.29
N PRO A 650 -0.45 -59.38 -5.46
CA PRO A 650 0.40 -58.88 -4.34
C PRO A 650 1.51 -57.88 -4.86
N THR A 651 2.44 -57.29 -4.09
CA THR A 651 2.93 -57.59 -2.72
C THR A 651 3.17 -56.29 -1.89
N GLN A 652 4.40 -55.99 -1.46
CA GLN A 652 4.85 -54.95 -0.52
C GLN A 652 6.27 -54.48 -0.92
N GLN A 653 6.59 -53.18 -0.96
CA GLN A 653 7.30 -52.37 0.08
C GLN A 653 8.85 -52.54 0.03
N PRO A 654 9.72 -51.51 0.27
CA PRO A 654 9.55 -50.31 1.11
C PRO A 654 9.73 -48.93 0.46
N ALA A 655 9.40 -47.91 1.25
CA ALA A 655 9.36 -46.50 0.87
C ALA A 655 10.66 -45.74 1.19
N THR A 656 10.83 -44.58 0.55
CA THR A 656 11.54 -43.42 1.11
C THR A 656 10.59 -42.23 1.08
N THR A 657 10.62 -41.39 2.11
CA THR A 657 9.72 -40.24 2.27
C THR A 657 10.41 -38.94 1.88
N SER A 658 9.77 -38.14 1.04
CA SER A 658 10.09 -36.72 0.85
C SER A 658 8.79 -35.92 0.84
N SER A 659 8.64 -35.02 1.81
CA SER A 659 7.51 -34.09 1.85
C SER A 659 7.74 -32.96 0.86
N SER A 660 6.74 -32.67 0.01
CA SER A 660 6.66 -31.42 -0.74
C SER A 660 5.26 -30.85 -0.55
N LEU A 661 5.19 -29.61 -0.08
CA LEU A 661 3.94 -28.88 0.11
C LEU A 661 3.49 -28.30 -1.23
N ALA A 662 2.17 -28.27 -1.45
CA ALA A 662 1.59 -27.93 -2.74
C ALA A 662 1.62 -26.43 -3.03
N THR A 663 2.07 -26.06 -4.23
CA THR A 663 1.86 -24.74 -4.83
C THR A 663 0.57 -24.76 -5.64
N THR A 664 -0.54 -24.33 -5.04
CA THR A 664 -1.81 -24.14 -5.75
C THR A 664 -1.85 -22.79 -6.45
N SER A 665 -1.71 -22.81 -7.78
CA SER A 665 -2.12 -21.68 -8.63
C SER A 665 -3.64 -21.66 -8.72
N THR A 666 -4.28 -20.59 -8.23
CA THR A 666 -5.71 -20.32 -8.44
C THR A 666 -5.88 -19.25 -9.50
N LYS A 667 -6.44 -19.66 -10.65
CA LYS A 667 -6.86 -18.74 -11.72
C LYS A 667 -8.26 -18.21 -11.41
N GLU A 668 -8.51 -16.99 -11.87
CA GLU A 668 -9.80 -16.30 -11.92
C GLU A 668 -10.98 -17.18 -12.43
N PRO A 669 -12.18 -17.11 -11.82
CA PRO A 669 -13.37 -17.81 -12.30
C PRO A 669 -14.32 -16.91 -13.10
N THR A 670 -14.17 -16.87 -14.43
CA THR A 670 -15.22 -16.31 -15.31
C THR A 670 -16.36 -17.33 -15.46
N GLY A 671 -17.59 -16.98 -15.06
CA GLY A 671 -18.74 -17.89 -15.11
C GLY A 671 -20.10 -17.18 -15.17
N THR A 672 -20.57 -16.88 -16.38
CA THR A 672 -21.85 -16.18 -16.62
C THR A 672 -23.05 -17.16 -16.59
N THR A 673 -24.26 -16.58 -16.58
CA THR A 673 -25.51 -17.18 -16.10
C THR A 673 -26.29 -18.10 -17.07
N GLY A 674 -27.14 -18.94 -16.47
CA GLY A 674 -28.34 -19.50 -17.10
C GLY A 674 -29.03 -20.55 -16.20
N SER A 675 -30.37 -20.62 -16.08
CA SER A 675 -31.41 -19.66 -16.47
C SER A 675 -32.74 -20.03 -15.79
N SER A 676 -33.47 -19.04 -15.25
CA SER A 676 -34.94 -19.13 -15.10
C SER A 676 -35.60 -17.74 -14.95
N SER A 677 -36.50 -17.43 -15.89
CA SER A 677 -37.52 -16.38 -15.83
C SER A 677 -38.91 -17.06 -15.78
N PRO A 678 -40.09 -16.40 -15.61
CA PRO A 678 -40.43 -15.07 -16.17
C PRO A 678 -41.29 -14.11 -15.29
N GLU A 679 -41.40 -12.87 -15.79
CA GLU A 679 -42.52 -11.89 -15.68
C GLU A 679 -43.04 -11.44 -14.28
N LYS A 680 -43.13 -10.15 -13.89
CA LYS A 680 -43.62 -8.88 -14.51
C LYS A 680 -45.16 -8.82 -14.62
N PRO A 681 -45.87 -7.69 -14.35
CA PRO A 681 -45.47 -6.33 -13.91
C PRO A 681 -45.89 -6.09 -12.41
N MET A 682 -46.35 -4.94 -11.84
CA MET A 682 -46.73 -3.61 -12.34
C MET A 682 -46.76 -2.52 -11.23
N GLU A 683 -46.45 -1.27 -11.62
CA GLU A 683 -46.81 0.07 -11.10
C GLU A 683 -47.01 0.40 -9.60
N ALA A 684 -46.58 1.63 -9.25
CA ALA A 684 -46.62 2.22 -7.92
C ALA A 684 -47.97 2.85 -7.52
N VAL A 685 -48.20 2.97 -6.22
CA VAL A 685 -49.06 4.02 -5.60
C VAL A 685 -48.37 4.57 -4.35
N VAL A 686 -48.43 5.89 -4.16
CA VAL A 686 -47.93 6.64 -2.98
C VAL A 686 -49.01 6.72 -1.90
N THR A 687 -48.66 6.50 -0.62
CA THR A 687 -49.13 7.32 0.53
C THR A 687 -48.47 6.93 1.86
N THR A 688 -47.96 7.92 2.59
CA THR A 688 -47.86 7.96 4.07
C THR A 688 -49.25 8.33 4.65
N PRO A 689 -49.63 8.02 5.92
CA PRO A 689 -48.99 8.61 7.12
C PRO A 689 -48.93 7.75 8.41
N VAL A 690 -48.30 8.32 9.44
CA VAL A 690 -48.12 7.83 10.82
C VAL A 690 -49.29 8.33 11.71
N PRO A 691 -49.71 7.57 12.75
CA PRO A 691 -49.60 8.12 14.12
C PRO A 691 -49.29 7.09 15.25
N THR A 692 -48.19 7.33 15.95
CA THR A 692 -48.05 7.44 17.43
C THR A 692 -48.95 6.62 18.38
N ALA A 693 -48.34 5.79 19.26
CA ALA A 693 -48.49 5.86 20.74
C ALA A 693 -47.69 4.78 21.52
N ALA A 694 -47.23 5.13 22.73
CA ALA A 694 -46.80 4.20 23.80
C ALA A 694 -47.69 4.44 25.05
N PRO A 695 -47.69 3.56 26.08
CA PRO A 695 -46.74 3.79 27.19
C PRO A 695 -46.21 2.55 27.95
N GLN A 696 -45.21 2.80 28.80
CA GLN A 696 -44.62 2.00 29.90
C GLN A 696 -45.57 1.91 31.14
N PRO A 697 -45.20 1.27 32.30
CA PRO A 697 -44.05 0.41 32.66
C PRO A 697 -44.47 -0.93 33.36
N ASN A 698 -43.51 -1.72 33.88
CA ASN A 698 -43.51 -2.20 35.30
C ASN A 698 -42.33 -3.14 35.69
N THR A 699 -41.63 -2.76 36.77
CA THR A 699 -40.87 -3.59 37.75
C THR A 699 -41.39 -3.18 39.15
N PRO A 700 -41.12 -3.86 40.31
CA PRO A 700 -39.89 -4.60 40.68
C PRO A 700 -40.07 -5.89 41.54
N ALA A 701 -38.96 -6.55 41.92
CA ALA A 701 -38.70 -7.07 43.29
C ALA A 701 -37.31 -7.72 43.44
N LEU A 702 -36.69 -7.62 44.63
CA LEU A 702 -35.52 -8.41 45.08
C LEU A 702 -35.99 -9.57 46.00
N VAL A 703 -35.09 -10.49 46.39
CA VAL A 703 -34.69 -10.79 47.81
C VAL A 703 -34.09 -12.21 48.02
N VAL A 704 -32.78 -12.24 48.35
CA VAL A 704 -32.04 -13.09 49.33
C VAL A 704 -31.91 -14.63 49.20
N MET A 705 -30.65 -15.05 48.93
CA MET A 705 -29.76 -16.07 49.56
C MET A 705 -30.31 -17.26 50.38
N SER A 706 -29.71 -18.45 50.21
CA SER A 706 -28.98 -19.19 51.28
C SER A 706 -28.17 -20.41 50.77
N ASP A 707 -26.92 -20.51 51.21
CA ASP A 707 -26.19 -21.65 51.82
C ASP A 707 -26.78 -23.09 51.78
N ALA A 708 -26.01 -24.20 51.68
CA ALA A 708 -24.56 -24.40 51.48
C ALA A 708 -24.22 -25.91 51.28
N ASP A 709 -22.91 -26.21 51.32
CA ASP A 709 -22.24 -27.50 51.63
C ASP A 709 -21.72 -28.35 50.45
N ALA A 710 -20.69 -29.16 50.73
CA ALA A 710 -19.60 -29.43 49.79
C ALA A 710 -19.26 -30.92 49.58
N SER A 711 -18.49 -31.18 48.52
CA SER A 711 -17.54 -32.30 48.48
C SER A 711 -16.35 -31.98 47.57
N GLN A 712 -15.21 -32.62 47.85
CA GLN A 712 -13.91 -32.34 47.23
C GLN A 712 -13.56 -33.39 46.16
N THR A 713 -12.80 -33.01 45.13
CA THR A 713 -11.44 -33.57 44.88
C THR A 713 -10.73 -32.92 43.68
N THR A 714 -9.40 -32.76 43.82
CA THR A 714 -8.35 -32.63 42.78
C THR A 714 -8.61 -31.74 41.55
N SER A 715 -8.00 -30.55 41.42
CA SER A 715 -6.55 -30.26 41.25
C SER A 715 -6.15 -30.10 39.77
N GLU A 716 -6.14 -28.86 39.27
CA GLU A 716 -5.00 -28.20 38.59
C GLU A 716 -5.35 -26.72 38.33
N THR A 717 -4.34 -25.86 38.20
CA THR A 717 -4.49 -24.39 38.36
C THR A 717 -4.53 -23.65 37.02
N PRO A 718 -5.60 -22.89 36.70
CA PRO A 718 -5.56 -21.83 35.70
C PRO A 718 -4.98 -20.55 36.30
N ASP A 719 -4.21 -19.80 35.51
CA ASP A 719 -3.58 -18.55 35.97
C ASP A 719 -4.59 -17.39 36.11
N GLN A 720 -4.28 -16.40 36.95
CA GLN A 720 -5.24 -15.38 37.35
C GLN A 720 -5.35 -14.22 36.34
N THR A 721 -6.57 -14.00 35.86
CA THR A 721 -6.95 -12.76 35.16
C THR A 721 -6.88 -11.58 36.13
N VAL A 722 -5.79 -10.82 36.10
CA VAL A 722 -5.70 -9.55 36.84
C VAL A 722 -6.39 -8.45 36.03
N GLU A 723 -7.56 -8.05 36.49
CA GLU A 723 -8.29 -6.88 36.01
C GLU A 723 -7.51 -5.61 36.37
N LEU A 724 -6.82 -5.01 35.39
CA LEU A 724 -6.11 -3.75 35.55
C LEU A 724 -6.96 -2.59 35.05
N GLN A 725 -7.24 -1.64 35.93
CA GLN A 725 -7.91 -0.39 35.58
C GLN A 725 -7.00 0.44 34.63
N PRO A 726 -7.56 1.15 33.64
CA PRO A 726 -6.76 2.00 32.77
C PRO A 726 -6.12 3.14 33.55
N THR A 727 -4.81 3.32 33.42
CA THR A 727 -4.14 4.57 33.80
C THR A 727 -4.15 5.48 32.57
N GLU A 728 -4.57 6.73 32.75
CA GLU A 728 -4.72 7.71 31.67
C GLU A 728 -3.36 8.09 31.06
N LEU A 729 -3.36 8.47 29.78
CA LEU A 729 -2.23 9.12 29.13
C LEU A 729 -2.02 10.51 29.76
N PRO A 730 -0.85 10.81 30.34
CA PRO A 730 -0.56 12.17 30.80
C PRO A 730 -0.31 13.08 29.59
N GLU A 731 -1.14 14.10 29.43
CA GLU A 731 -0.83 15.23 28.55
C GLU A 731 0.39 15.98 29.09
N SER A 732 1.41 16.15 28.25
CA SER A 732 2.54 17.07 28.44
C SER A 732 3.50 16.84 29.62
N MET A 733 4.77 17.19 29.38
CA MET A 733 5.75 17.85 30.28
C MET A 733 7.15 17.30 30.05
N ALA A 734 8.02 18.13 29.47
CA ALA A 734 9.45 17.92 29.58
C ALA A 734 9.91 18.44 30.96
N SER A 735 10.60 17.61 31.74
CA SER A 735 11.38 18.06 32.90
C SER A 735 12.59 17.13 33.10
N ASP A 736 13.75 17.72 33.40
CA ASP A 736 15.01 16.97 33.48
C ASP A 736 15.05 15.99 34.67
N PRO A 737 15.49 14.74 34.46
CA PRO A 737 15.84 13.85 35.56
C PRO A 737 17.15 14.31 36.20
N LYS A 738 17.07 14.94 37.37
CA LYS A 738 18.24 15.22 38.23
C LYS A 738 18.91 13.91 38.67
N GLU A 739 20.24 13.90 38.67
CA GLU A 739 21.05 12.79 39.17
C GLU A 739 20.79 12.46 40.65
N PRO A 740 20.87 11.16 41.04
CA PRO A 740 21.04 10.77 42.43
C PRO A 740 22.35 9.99 42.67
N GLY A 741 23.31 10.64 43.36
CA GLY A 741 24.10 9.95 44.39
C GLY A 741 25.59 9.64 44.12
N GLN A 742 26.46 10.60 44.48
CA GLN A 742 27.68 10.30 45.25
C GLN A 742 27.73 11.20 46.49
N THR A 743 28.37 10.71 47.56
CA THR A 743 28.26 11.25 48.93
C THR A 743 29.55 11.90 49.43
N GLU A 744 29.39 13.05 50.10
CA GLU A 744 30.38 13.72 50.99
C GLU A 744 31.62 14.29 50.26
N GLU A 745 32.22 15.43 50.67
CA GLU A 745 32.24 16.08 51.99
C GLU A 745 32.33 17.64 51.89
N LYS A 746 31.78 18.35 52.91
CA LYS A 746 32.15 19.70 53.45
C LYS A 746 32.05 21.05 52.67
N GLU A 747 31.41 22.01 53.36
CA GLU A 747 31.78 23.44 53.59
C GLU A 747 31.84 24.47 52.43
N GLU A 748 31.46 25.77 52.56
CA GLU A 748 30.51 26.47 53.47
C GLU A 748 30.21 27.92 52.97
N SER A 749 28.96 28.40 53.09
CA SER A 749 28.51 29.84 53.11
C SER A 749 28.62 30.76 51.87
N GLY A 750 27.74 31.80 51.84
CA GLY A 750 27.81 33.00 50.96
C GLY A 750 27.28 32.82 49.53
N GLU A 751 26.02 33.12 49.15
CA GLU A 751 25.01 34.12 49.57
C GLU A 751 25.22 35.55 49.02
N GLU A 752 24.13 36.15 48.49
CA GLU A 752 23.94 37.54 48.02
C GLU A 752 24.71 38.04 46.77
N ASN A 753 24.21 39.01 45.96
CA ASN A 753 22.83 39.27 45.51
C ASN A 753 22.83 40.22 44.28
N THR A 754 21.69 40.33 43.57
CA THR A 754 21.26 41.42 42.66
C THR A 754 22.29 42.22 41.81
N GLY A 755 22.16 42.10 40.48
CA GLY A 755 21.56 43.21 39.72
C GLY A 755 22.38 43.93 38.63
N TRP A 756 21.66 44.22 37.52
CA TRP A 756 21.90 45.26 36.51
C TRP A 756 23.26 45.34 35.77
N ILE A 757 23.21 45.03 34.47
CA ILE A 757 24.09 45.67 33.47
C ILE A 757 23.24 46.35 32.41
N THR A 758 23.24 47.68 32.42
CA THR A 758 22.80 48.49 31.28
C THR A 758 23.85 48.42 30.18
N VAL A 759 23.44 48.22 28.93
CA VAL A 759 24.34 48.18 27.77
C VAL A 759 25.12 49.50 27.63
N VAL A 760 26.44 49.42 27.69
CA VAL A 760 27.35 50.50 27.30
C VAL A 760 28.32 49.99 26.24
N ILE A 761 28.26 50.63 25.08
CA ILE A 761 29.09 50.40 23.89
C ILE A 761 30.54 50.82 24.17
N VAL A 762 31.55 50.02 23.75
CA VAL A 762 32.75 50.50 23.02
C VAL A 762 33.68 49.35 22.58
N LEU A 763 33.91 49.26 21.26
CA LEU A 763 35.07 48.72 20.52
C LEU A 763 35.69 47.35 20.90
N GLY A 764 35.51 46.36 20.01
CA GLY A 764 36.27 45.09 19.99
C GLY A 764 36.76 44.62 18.59
N GLY A 765 36.50 45.39 17.52
CA GLY A 765 36.90 45.01 16.15
C GLY A 765 38.39 45.17 15.89
N GLY A 766 39.21 44.18 16.29
CA GLY A 766 40.66 44.40 16.46
C GLY A 766 41.62 43.23 16.19
N VAL A 767 41.23 42.15 15.49
CA VAL A 767 42.14 41.02 15.20
C VAL A 767 42.41 40.83 13.70
N ILE A 768 41.37 40.70 12.88
CA ILE A 768 41.51 40.36 11.43
C ILE A 768 42.24 41.45 10.64
N ALA A 769 42.10 42.73 11.03
CA ALA A 769 42.80 43.84 10.37
C ALA A 769 44.33 43.83 10.57
N GLY A 770 44.83 43.24 11.67
CA GLY A 770 46.27 43.19 11.97
C GLY A 770 47.05 42.29 11.02
N ALA A 771 46.49 41.13 10.67
CA ALA A 771 47.11 40.18 9.75
C ALA A 771 47.31 40.77 8.34
N ILE A 772 46.31 41.50 7.83
CA ILE A 772 46.36 42.13 6.51
C ILE A 772 47.42 43.25 6.46
N ALA A 773 47.51 44.07 7.51
CA ALA A 773 48.56 45.10 7.62
C ALA A 773 49.97 44.49 7.67
N TRP A 774 50.15 43.40 8.43
CA TRP A 774 51.44 42.68 8.53
C TRP A 774 51.87 42.06 7.19
N MET A 775 50.94 41.43 6.46
CA MET A 775 51.22 40.87 5.12
C MET A 775 51.53 41.94 4.08
N LEU A 776 50.92 43.13 4.16
CA LEU A 776 51.23 44.25 3.27
C LEU A 776 52.61 44.87 3.57
N TRP A 777 52.98 45.01 4.85
CA TRP A 777 54.32 45.49 5.24
C TRP A 777 55.44 44.54 4.80
N LYS A 778 55.21 43.22 4.89
CA LYS A 778 56.17 42.19 4.46
C LYS A 778 56.37 42.13 2.93
N LYS A 779 55.62 42.91 2.13
CA LYS A 779 55.65 42.89 0.66
C LYS A 779 56.11 44.21 0.02
N SER A 780 56.69 45.12 0.79
CA SER A 780 57.28 46.39 0.32
C SER A 780 58.77 46.54 0.62
N ARG A 781 59.51 45.43 0.61
CA ARG A 781 60.97 45.33 0.46
C ARG A 781 61.28 44.16 -0.47
#